data_AF-A0A1G1C562-F1
#
_entry.id   AF-A0A1G1C562-F1
#
_cell.length_a   1.000
_cell.length_b   1.000
_cell.length_c   1.000
_cell.angle_alpha   90.00
_cell.angle_beta   90.00
_cell.angle_gamma   90.00
#
_symmetry.space_group_name_H-M   'P 1'
#
loop_
_entity.id
_entity.type
_entity.pdbx_description
1 polymer ?
#
loop_
_entity_poly.entity_id
_entity_poly.type
_entity_poly.pdbx_seq_one_letter_code
_entity_poly.pdbx_strand_id
1 'polypeptide(L)'
;MNRIGRIAWAGLVGVCLVAGLGPLTAGTLLDVSAWQGGALDPVITRGGAPSLRWAHAENPALSVQFNPPADWSGYGALSFWLHSGKATGAAFMLIIPSENAAEEGSDYYSYKITVDWTDWRQFLLPLRELGAARNPVGWNKVDGITLTASGWDNTPNPETVLHVSDVELLAVQDVATSDEEFFTSLDLARPDLVAVKAAVDAKDWVAATREFARHIRERQAPRWTIDWRDHPFLGVKVPAIEEDRAPGQWDYYSTFVTVDWEGWKRFELKKSDFQGEAVVEGKGKQGKKPIGWQWIKNLSFHASGWELTPNPETVLCFDDIALSGPTGRAEVATFETEGRSFGGLERTNEQAHGGQFAGKWGNPVLTSGITLWRIPHDWTGYDQLEFWLWSAKATGGKFIIVLDSDPPQSQKGAEAWMQKKFAWSYAGGREWSLEFKDRIDWHANPTEGEFRTHLWNESLHRHAYFTTLARAYWETGNERYATALAEMWMDWIRCNPRPRLTSGNGNAMTDSSWQTLTTGIRLENVWLDALYRCLGAPPFTDEAVVAIVRSFGEQARHLRQWPSSGNWLTEESMGLYTAGMMFPEFRDAPEWRKVAVERLYRQLDDEVYPDGMEYELASGYSNWVVSNVSNLVDRADMNGLRAELPADYLAKIEKMYNYQLLAMMPNGALPGLNDSGPADVRGALARGYSLFPGREDFLFGSTLGARGTMPAEVSHAFPYCGHYVMRSGWDKDAVYLLFDSGPLGYGHEHEDKLHVVLWAYGRELLLDPGNYSYDRSKWRRYAIDTPGHNTILVDGLGQNRRAHRAKTLFWPRPWDKPVPPDNDTLWQSTEVADFARGTYRDGYGPKADASVEHTRRVLFVKPRYYIMQDTLRPSDTAEHAYEALFHLSSENAVLDETTLAVRTQNADTANLLIVPLAGNGLAARVVKGQEDPVQGWANGPWRPVPTAVYARKGSGMVQFAYVCIPLAKGEDAAGLTVEAVSGAAPAPGELVFEVRVPDGTADVFRIQDLSPAGTALVPAGASELQWTRRAADGTESVRFAVAAPTQPQ
;
A
#
# COMPACT_ATOMS: atom_id res chain seq x y z
N MET A 1 -2.00 20.52 -6.90
CA MET A 1 -2.32 21.55 -5.89
C MET A 1 -3.78 21.95 -6.04
N ASN A 2 -4.66 21.38 -5.23
CA ASN A 2 -6.05 21.79 -4.97
C ASN A 2 -6.65 20.68 -4.09
N ARG A 3 -6.36 20.70 -2.78
CA ARG A 3 -6.88 19.72 -1.80
C ARG A 3 -7.14 20.36 -0.43
N ILE A 4 -7.83 21.50 -0.39
CA ILE A 4 -8.48 22.00 0.84
C ILE A 4 -9.83 22.65 0.48
N GLY A 5 -10.55 22.06 -0.47
CA GLY A 5 -11.89 22.48 -0.84
C GLY A 5 -12.91 21.58 -0.16
N ARG A 6 -13.48 22.06 0.96
CA ARG A 6 -14.66 21.57 1.73
C ARG A 6 -14.34 21.20 3.18
N ILE A 7 -14.27 22.21 4.04
CA ILE A 7 -14.65 22.05 5.45
C ILE A 7 -15.63 23.17 5.78
N ALA A 8 -16.92 22.83 5.82
CA ALA A 8 -17.95 23.66 6.41
C ALA A 8 -18.07 23.27 7.89
N TRP A 9 -17.69 24.17 8.79
CA TRP A 9 -17.94 24.00 10.22
C TRP A 9 -19.38 24.41 10.53
N ALA A 10 -20.23 23.43 10.82
CA ALA A 10 -21.46 23.63 11.58
C ALA A 10 -21.52 22.52 12.64
N GLY A 11 -21.07 22.83 13.86
CA GLY A 11 -21.20 21.95 15.01
C GLY A 11 -19.96 21.88 15.90
N LEU A 12 -20.04 22.57 17.04
CA LEU A 12 -19.31 22.29 18.29
C LEU A 12 -17.79 22.10 18.19
N VAL A 13 -17.07 23.18 17.88
CA VAL A 13 -15.73 23.38 18.47
C VAL A 13 -15.97 23.94 19.86
N GLY A 14 -15.65 23.15 20.89
CA GLY A 14 -15.46 23.69 22.23
C GLY A 14 -14.26 24.63 22.19
N VAL A 15 -14.51 25.92 21.96
CA VAL A 15 -13.55 26.96 22.29
C VAL A 15 -13.46 26.97 23.80
N CYS A 16 -12.41 26.38 24.37
CA CYS A 16 -12.04 26.67 25.75
C CYS A 16 -11.63 28.15 25.81
N LEU A 17 -12.60 29.01 26.09
CA LEU A 17 -12.33 30.24 26.83
C LEU A 17 -11.77 29.79 28.17
N VAL A 18 -10.47 29.98 28.38
CA VAL A 18 -9.88 29.86 29.71
C VAL A 18 -10.64 30.84 30.61
N ALA A 19 -11.53 30.32 31.45
CA ALA A 19 -12.17 31.09 32.50
C ALA A 19 -11.08 31.48 33.51
N GLY A 20 -10.53 32.68 33.36
CA GLY A 20 -9.44 33.17 34.21
C GLY A 20 -8.69 34.38 33.66
N LEU A 21 -8.82 34.67 32.37
CA LEU A 21 -8.48 35.98 31.83
C LEU A 21 -9.75 36.51 31.19
N GLY A 22 -10.19 37.71 31.60
CA GLY A 22 -11.20 38.45 30.83
C GLY A 22 -10.76 38.53 29.37
N PRO A 23 -11.66 38.86 28.42
CA PRO A 23 -11.27 38.95 27.02
C PRO A 23 -10.07 39.88 26.94
N LEU A 24 -8.90 39.30 26.66
CA LEU A 24 -7.79 40.06 26.10
C LEU A 24 -8.30 40.37 24.70
N THR A 25 -9.10 41.43 24.60
CA THR A 25 -9.34 42.18 23.38
C THR A 25 -7.99 42.79 22.98
N ALA A 26 -7.10 41.95 22.47
CA ALA A 26 -5.86 42.35 21.85
C ALA A 26 -6.12 42.39 20.35
N GLY A 27 -6.52 43.57 19.86
CA GLY A 27 -6.42 43.98 18.46
C GLY A 27 -7.28 43.20 17.46
N THR A 28 -8.57 43.55 17.34
CA THR A 28 -9.29 43.34 16.07
C THR A 28 -8.51 44.01 14.94
N LEU A 29 -8.07 43.27 13.92
CA LEU A 29 -7.37 43.78 12.73
C LEU A 29 -8.27 44.65 11.81
N LEU A 30 -9.46 45.01 12.29
CA LEU A 30 -10.43 45.85 11.61
C LEU A 30 -10.47 47.24 12.25
N ASP A 31 -9.35 47.96 12.21
CA ASP A 31 -9.49 49.38 11.90
C ASP A 31 -9.83 49.46 10.40
N VAL A 32 -11.12 49.54 10.10
CA VAL A 32 -11.65 49.58 8.72
C VAL A 32 -10.98 50.70 7.92
N SER A 33 -10.53 51.77 8.58
CA SER A 33 -9.85 52.89 7.91
C SER A 33 -8.46 52.54 7.36
N ALA A 34 -7.85 51.44 7.83
CA ALA A 34 -6.53 50.98 7.39
C ALA A 34 -6.56 50.10 6.13
N TRP A 35 -7.72 49.56 5.76
CA TRP A 35 -7.87 48.68 4.60
C TRP A 35 -8.11 49.48 3.31
N GLN A 36 -7.36 49.16 2.26
CA GLN A 36 -7.44 49.74 0.94
C GLN A 36 -8.16 48.81 -0.03
N GLY A 37 -9.02 49.37 -0.89
CA GLY A 37 -9.74 48.60 -1.92
C GLY A 37 -11.10 48.05 -1.51
N GLY A 38 -11.57 48.37 -0.30
CA GLY A 38 -12.92 48.08 0.19
C GLY A 38 -13.62 49.32 0.76
N ALA A 39 -14.90 49.18 1.03
CA ALA A 39 -15.71 50.23 1.65
C ALA A 39 -16.50 49.67 2.84
N LEU A 40 -16.69 50.48 3.89
CA LEU A 40 -17.52 50.09 5.02
C LEU A 40 -18.98 49.94 4.57
N ASP A 41 -19.60 48.81 4.94
CA ASP A 41 -21.01 48.53 4.69
C ASP A 41 -21.75 48.40 6.03
N PRO A 42 -22.60 49.38 6.38
CA PRO A 42 -23.38 49.36 7.61
C PRO A 42 -24.66 48.51 7.51
N VAL A 43 -25.02 48.00 6.32
CA VAL A 43 -26.24 47.24 6.08
C VAL A 43 -25.99 45.75 6.30
N ILE A 44 -24.94 45.21 5.69
CA ILE A 44 -24.52 43.82 5.91
C ILE A 44 -23.64 43.78 7.15
N THR A 45 -24.22 43.35 8.28
CA THR A 45 -23.55 43.37 9.59
C THR A 45 -23.36 41.97 10.14
N ARG A 46 -22.41 41.85 11.08
CA ARG A 46 -22.14 40.63 11.82
C ARG A 46 -22.02 40.96 13.31
N GLY A 47 -22.82 40.30 14.14
CA GLY A 47 -22.87 40.62 15.59
C GLY A 47 -23.28 42.07 15.90
N GLY A 48 -23.90 42.78 14.94
CA GLY A 48 -24.24 44.20 15.04
C GLY A 48 -23.13 45.16 14.59
N ALA A 49 -21.95 44.69 14.21
CA ALA A 49 -20.86 45.51 13.67
C ALA A 49 -20.92 45.61 12.12
N PRO A 50 -20.62 46.78 11.53
CA PRO A 50 -20.45 46.94 10.08
C PRO A 50 -19.38 46.02 9.50
N SER A 51 -19.54 45.64 8.23
CA SER A 51 -18.56 44.82 7.49
C SER A 51 -17.78 45.63 6.46
N LEU A 52 -16.65 45.08 5.97
CA LEU A 52 -15.87 45.67 4.89
C LEU A 52 -16.28 45.04 3.56
N ARG A 53 -17.02 45.77 2.74
CA ARG A 53 -17.45 45.34 1.40
C ARG A 53 -16.29 45.45 0.41
N TRP A 54 -16.03 44.36 -0.28
CA TRP A 54 -15.06 44.24 -1.37
C TRP A 54 -15.75 43.70 -2.62
N ALA A 55 -15.86 44.54 -3.65
CA ALA A 55 -16.44 44.16 -4.93
C ALA A 55 -15.32 43.99 -5.96
N HIS A 56 -15.20 42.79 -6.53
CA HIS A 56 -14.15 42.45 -7.49
C HIS A 56 -14.19 43.36 -8.74
N ALA A 57 -15.37 43.84 -9.12
CA ALA A 57 -15.55 44.78 -10.24
C ALA A 57 -14.96 46.18 -9.97
N GLU A 58 -14.92 46.60 -8.71
CA GLU A 58 -14.48 47.95 -8.32
C GLU A 58 -12.98 47.97 -8.05
N ASN A 59 -12.47 46.98 -7.31
CA ASN A 59 -11.05 46.80 -7.07
C ASN A 59 -10.75 45.31 -6.93
N PRO A 60 -9.82 44.75 -7.74
CA PRO A 60 -9.48 43.34 -7.66
C PRO A 60 -8.64 42.99 -6.43
N ALA A 61 -8.26 43.95 -5.57
CA ALA A 61 -7.53 43.70 -4.34
C ALA A 61 -8.11 44.46 -3.14
N LEU A 62 -8.07 43.82 -1.97
CA LEU A 62 -8.39 44.37 -0.66
C LEU A 62 -7.19 44.14 0.27
N SER A 63 -6.52 45.19 0.73
CA SER A 63 -5.26 45.04 1.48
C SER A 63 -5.12 45.94 2.68
N VAL A 64 -4.34 45.52 3.65
CA VAL A 64 -3.86 46.31 4.79
C VAL A 64 -2.36 46.10 4.92
N GLN A 65 -1.63 47.15 5.27
CA GLN A 65 -0.18 47.12 5.46
C GLN A 65 0.17 47.42 6.91
N PHE A 66 1.17 46.72 7.45
CA PHE A 66 1.66 46.89 8.81
C PHE A 66 2.97 47.67 8.79
N ASN A 67 2.96 48.86 9.39
CA ASN A 67 4.15 49.69 9.54
C ASN A 67 4.28 50.20 10.99
N PRO A 68 5.21 49.66 11.80
CA PRO A 68 6.19 48.61 11.44
C PRO A 68 5.53 47.22 11.20
N PRO A 69 6.24 46.28 10.56
CA PRO A 69 5.78 44.90 10.40
C PRO A 69 5.40 44.25 11.75
N ALA A 70 4.39 43.40 11.73
CA ALA A 70 3.85 42.75 12.93
C ALA A 70 4.57 41.42 13.23
N ASP A 71 4.72 41.09 14.52
CA ASP A 71 5.19 39.77 14.97
C ASP A 71 3.98 38.88 15.28
N TRP A 72 3.81 37.85 14.46
CA TRP A 72 2.77 36.83 14.56
C TRP A 72 3.27 35.50 15.16
N SER A 73 4.51 35.42 15.62
CA SER A 73 5.15 34.16 16.07
C SER A 73 4.43 33.49 17.25
N GLY A 74 3.68 34.26 18.05
CA GLY A 74 2.91 33.77 19.19
C GLY A 74 1.52 33.20 18.83
N TYR A 75 1.11 33.27 17.56
CA TYR A 75 -0.23 32.87 17.12
C TYR A 75 -0.21 31.59 16.27
N GLY A 76 -1.31 30.85 16.31
CA GLY A 76 -1.49 29.60 15.58
C GLY A 76 -2.39 29.71 14.35
N ALA A 77 -3.29 30.70 14.29
CA ALA A 77 -4.21 30.91 13.17
C ALA A 77 -4.62 32.37 12.97
N LEU A 78 -5.05 32.66 11.74
CA LEU A 78 -5.83 33.83 11.33
C LEU A 78 -7.29 33.42 11.16
N SER A 79 -8.22 34.07 11.86
CA SER A 79 -9.68 33.89 11.71
C SER A 79 -10.29 35.11 11.05
N PHE A 80 -11.26 34.92 10.16
CA PHE A 80 -12.10 35.99 9.61
C PHE A 80 -13.41 35.44 9.06
N TRP A 81 -14.40 36.30 8.88
CA TRP A 81 -15.69 35.95 8.30
C TRP A 81 -15.89 36.62 6.95
N LEU A 82 -16.47 35.88 6.01
CA LEU A 82 -16.88 36.39 4.70
C LEU A 82 -18.37 36.16 4.47
N HIS A 83 -19.08 37.18 4.02
CA HIS A 83 -20.42 37.06 3.47
C HIS A 83 -20.37 37.14 1.94
N SER A 84 -21.10 36.28 1.24
CA SER A 84 -21.35 36.42 -0.20
C SER A 84 -22.85 36.38 -0.49
N GLY A 85 -23.33 37.31 -1.32
CA GLY A 85 -24.71 37.27 -1.81
C GLY A 85 -24.95 36.23 -2.91
N LYS A 86 -23.89 35.70 -3.52
CA LYS A 86 -23.96 34.77 -4.67
C LYS A 86 -22.77 33.81 -4.69
N ALA A 87 -23.02 32.54 -4.94
CA ALA A 87 -21.99 31.54 -5.22
C ALA A 87 -21.53 31.66 -6.69
N THR A 88 -20.57 32.54 -6.96
CA THR A 88 -20.13 32.87 -8.34
C THR A 88 -19.12 31.87 -8.92
N GLY A 89 -18.56 30.98 -8.11
CA GLY A 89 -17.46 30.08 -8.49
C GLY A 89 -16.12 30.79 -8.70
N ALA A 90 -16.06 32.12 -8.52
CA ALA A 90 -14.82 32.89 -8.63
C ALA A 90 -13.86 32.53 -7.50
N ALA A 91 -12.56 32.64 -7.74
CA ALA A 91 -11.55 32.44 -6.70
C ALA A 91 -10.70 33.70 -6.46
N PHE A 92 -10.13 33.80 -5.27
CA PHE A 92 -9.17 34.84 -4.90
C PHE A 92 -8.08 34.26 -3.98
N MET A 93 -6.95 34.95 -3.91
CA MET A 93 -5.83 34.62 -3.03
C MET A 93 -5.86 35.50 -1.78
N LEU A 94 -5.69 34.90 -0.61
CA LEU A 94 -5.14 35.55 0.57
C LEU A 94 -3.62 35.49 0.46
N ILE A 95 -2.96 36.63 0.64
CA ILE A 95 -1.51 36.81 0.64
C ILE A 95 -1.13 37.51 1.94
N ILE A 96 -0.15 36.97 2.66
CA ILE A 96 0.40 37.52 3.90
C ILE A 96 1.90 37.71 3.67
N PRO A 97 2.33 38.92 3.25
CA PRO A 97 3.72 39.18 2.93
C PRO A 97 4.61 39.10 4.17
N SER A 98 5.78 38.50 3.99
CA SER A 98 6.85 38.40 4.99
C SER A 98 8.18 38.51 4.24
N GLU A 99 8.39 39.70 3.66
CA GLU A 99 9.38 39.94 2.62
C GLU A 99 10.81 39.71 3.14
N ASN A 100 11.60 38.91 2.43
CA ASN A 100 13.01 38.72 2.68
C ASN A 100 13.84 39.55 1.70
N ALA A 101 14.28 40.74 2.15
CA ALA A 101 15.03 41.67 1.32
C ALA A 101 16.37 41.13 0.79
N ALA A 102 16.83 39.95 1.25
CA ALA A 102 18.02 39.29 0.74
C ALA A 102 17.79 38.51 -0.57
N GLU A 103 16.53 38.34 -1.00
CA GLU A 103 16.17 37.57 -2.19
C GLU A 103 15.43 38.42 -3.23
N GLU A 104 15.56 38.05 -4.51
CA GLU A 104 15.03 38.84 -5.61
C GLU A 104 13.55 38.53 -5.89
N GLY A 105 12.62 39.22 -5.22
CA GLY A 105 11.18 39.26 -5.54
C GLY A 105 10.29 38.62 -4.47
N SER A 106 8.99 38.88 -4.51
CA SER A 106 8.14 38.83 -3.31
C SER A 106 8.07 37.49 -2.57
N ASP A 107 8.29 37.53 -1.26
CA ASP A 107 8.13 36.42 -0.33
C ASP A 107 6.88 36.58 0.52
N TYR A 108 6.03 35.56 0.52
CA TYR A 108 4.74 35.63 1.22
C TYR A 108 4.19 34.25 1.56
N TYR A 109 3.30 34.22 2.54
CA TYR A 109 2.40 33.10 2.78
C TYR A 109 1.09 33.31 2.02
N SER A 110 0.43 32.23 1.59
CA SER A 110 -0.75 32.32 0.73
C SER A 110 -1.78 31.23 0.94
N TYR A 111 -3.03 31.54 0.58
CA TYR A 111 -4.14 30.59 0.57
C TYR A 111 -5.18 30.96 -0.51
N LYS A 112 -5.73 29.97 -1.23
CA LYS A 112 -6.74 30.20 -2.28
C LYS A 112 -8.15 29.90 -1.77
N ILE A 113 -9.10 30.81 -2.01
CA ILE A 113 -10.51 30.65 -1.60
C ILE A 113 -11.40 30.73 -2.85
N THR A 114 -12.35 29.80 -2.99
CA THR A 114 -13.32 29.75 -4.10
C THR A 114 -14.72 30.04 -3.59
N VAL A 115 -15.37 31.09 -4.13
CA VAL A 115 -16.70 31.59 -3.74
C VAL A 115 -17.81 30.69 -4.29
N ASP A 116 -17.96 29.51 -3.68
CA ASP A 116 -18.98 28.50 -4.00
C ASP A 116 -20.16 28.49 -2.99
N TRP A 117 -20.28 29.54 -2.17
CA TRP A 117 -21.27 29.64 -1.09
C TRP A 117 -22.04 30.96 -1.10
N THR A 118 -23.13 30.99 -0.34
CA THR A 118 -23.89 32.20 0.01
C THR A 118 -23.92 32.38 1.52
N ASP A 119 -24.28 33.57 1.97
CA ASP A 119 -24.31 33.99 3.39
C ASP A 119 -22.94 34.00 4.07
N TRP A 120 -22.94 34.22 5.38
CA TRP A 120 -21.76 34.29 6.24
C TRP A 120 -21.08 32.93 6.40
N ARG A 121 -19.76 32.92 6.23
CA ARG A 121 -18.89 31.76 6.46
C ARG A 121 -17.63 32.17 7.22
N GLN A 122 -17.26 31.39 8.23
CA GLN A 122 -16.00 31.58 8.95
C GLN A 122 -14.87 30.89 8.20
N PHE A 123 -13.75 31.57 8.15
CA PHE A 123 -12.47 31.03 7.75
C PHE A 123 -11.56 31.06 8.96
N LEU A 124 -11.06 29.88 9.34
CA LEU A 124 -10.03 29.71 10.35
C LEU A 124 -8.83 29.12 9.64
N LEU A 125 -7.80 29.94 9.40
CA LEU A 125 -6.62 29.60 8.62
C LEU A 125 -5.42 29.41 9.54
N PRO A 126 -4.98 28.18 9.77
CA PRO A 126 -3.77 27.86 10.53
C PRO A 126 -2.56 28.46 9.85
N LEU A 127 -1.73 29.22 10.58
CA LEU A 127 -0.57 29.90 9.98
C LEU A 127 0.42 28.88 9.39
N ARG A 128 0.60 27.73 10.05
CA ARG A 128 1.48 26.65 9.59
C ARG A 128 1.01 25.94 8.32
N GLU A 129 -0.25 26.10 7.92
CA GLU A 129 -0.83 25.45 6.73
C GLU A 129 -0.86 26.37 5.50
N LEU A 130 -0.42 27.62 5.64
CA LEU A 130 -0.37 28.56 4.53
C LEU A 130 0.79 28.21 3.59
N GLY A 131 0.51 28.21 2.29
CA GLY A 131 1.54 27.93 1.28
C GLY A 131 2.58 29.04 1.27
N ALA A 132 3.86 28.69 1.40
CA ALA A 132 4.95 29.65 1.30
C ALA A 132 5.36 29.82 -0.17
N ALA A 133 5.40 31.06 -0.64
CA ALA A 133 6.09 31.40 -1.88
C ALA A 133 7.51 31.83 -1.53
N ARG A 134 8.50 31.15 -2.11
CA ARG A 134 9.93 31.44 -1.97
C ARG A 134 10.40 31.28 -0.51
N ASN A 135 11.07 32.28 0.08
CA ASN A 135 11.71 32.19 1.39
C ASN A 135 11.26 33.33 2.32
N PRO A 136 9.99 33.34 2.77
CA PRO A 136 9.51 34.37 3.70
C PRO A 136 10.30 34.37 5.00
N VAL A 137 10.53 35.55 5.59
CA VAL A 137 11.36 35.72 6.80
C VAL A 137 10.85 34.90 7.98
N GLY A 138 9.53 34.78 8.09
CA GLY A 138 8.88 34.05 9.19
C GLY A 138 7.74 34.84 9.79
N TRP A 139 6.98 34.19 10.67
CA TRP A 139 5.89 34.84 11.40
C TRP A 139 6.36 35.96 12.33
N ASN A 140 7.65 36.06 12.61
CA ASN A 140 8.25 37.18 13.35
C ASN A 140 8.29 38.51 12.58
N LYS A 141 7.97 38.49 11.28
CA LYS A 141 7.85 39.68 10.43
C LYS A 141 6.74 39.49 9.41
N VAL A 142 5.59 40.11 9.65
CA VAL A 142 4.45 40.16 8.71
C VAL A 142 4.22 41.60 8.27
N ASP A 143 4.27 41.84 6.96
CA ASP A 143 4.21 43.20 6.40
C ASP A 143 2.77 43.64 6.08
N GLY A 144 1.80 42.72 6.02
CA GLY A 144 0.41 43.06 5.76
C GLY A 144 -0.49 41.87 5.46
N ILE A 145 -1.70 42.14 4.99
CA ILE A 145 -2.65 41.15 4.47
C ILE A 145 -3.23 41.68 3.16
N THR A 146 -3.29 40.84 2.13
CA THR A 146 -3.89 41.19 0.84
C THR A 146 -4.81 40.07 0.37
N LEU A 147 -6.08 40.38 0.11
CA LEU A 147 -6.97 39.54 -0.67
C LEU A 147 -6.90 40.02 -2.14
N THR A 148 -6.63 39.14 -3.10
CA THR A 148 -6.55 39.50 -4.53
C THR A 148 -7.30 38.53 -5.42
N ALA A 149 -8.23 39.06 -6.21
CA ALA A 149 -9.03 38.36 -7.21
C ALA A 149 -8.35 38.31 -8.59
N SER A 150 -7.18 38.94 -8.74
CA SER A 150 -6.39 38.96 -9.98
C SER A 150 -4.99 38.36 -9.76
N GLY A 151 -4.42 37.79 -10.83
CA GLY A 151 -3.14 37.06 -10.76
C GLY A 151 -3.32 35.62 -10.23
N TRP A 152 -2.27 34.80 -10.29
CA TRP A 152 -2.31 33.37 -9.89
C TRP A 152 -3.47 32.60 -10.55
N ASP A 153 -3.62 32.78 -11.86
CA ASP A 153 -4.69 32.23 -12.70
C ASP A 153 -6.12 32.64 -12.28
N ASN A 154 -6.28 33.71 -11.52
CA ASN A 154 -7.58 34.27 -11.17
C ASN A 154 -7.96 35.43 -12.10
N THR A 155 -9.23 35.40 -12.53
CA THR A 155 -9.88 36.51 -13.25
C THR A 155 -10.99 37.06 -12.36
N PRO A 156 -10.99 38.37 -12.02
CA PRO A 156 -12.04 38.98 -11.22
C PRO A 156 -13.42 38.78 -11.85
N ASN A 157 -14.37 38.19 -11.12
CA ASN A 157 -15.76 38.08 -11.56
C ASN A 157 -16.53 39.33 -11.12
N PRO A 158 -17.15 40.09 -12.04
CA PRO A 158 -17.82 41.35 -11.71
C PRO A 158 -19.04 41.19 -10.80
N GLU A 159 -19.61 40.00 -10.69
CA GLU A 159 -20.74 39.71 -9.79
C GLU A 159 -20.32 39.33 -8.37
N THR A 160 -19.01 39.14 -8.12
CA THR A 160 -18.52 38.78 -6.78
C THR A 160 -18.37 40.01 -5.90
N VAL A 161 -19.21 40.08 -4.87
CA VAL A 161 -19.13 41.06 -3.78
C VAL A 161 -19.05 40.29 -2.46
N LEU A 162 -17.94 40.49 -1.74
CA LEU A 162 -17.68 39.86 -0.46
C LEU A 162 -17.72 40.90 0.66
N HIS A 163 -18.18 40.50 1.84
CA HIS A 163 -18.09 41.35 3.03
C HIS A 163 -17.24 40.68 4.10
N VAL A 164 -16.17 41.34 4.51
CA VAL A 164 -15.20 40.83 5.49
C VAL A 164 -15.55 41.36 6.88
N SER A 165 -15.48 40.50 7.90
CA SER A 165 -15.71 40.87 9.30
C SER A 165 -14.89 39.98 10.26
N ASP A 166 -14.75 40.41 11.51
CA ASP A 166 -14.06 39.72 12.62
C ASP A 166 -12.68 39.12 12.25
N VAL A 167 -11.77 39.94 11.70
CA VAL A 167 -10.39 39.51 11.40
C VAL A 167 -9.55 39.49 12.68
N GLU A 168 -9.09 38.30 13.09
CA GLU A 168 -8.46 38.05 14.39
C GLU A 168 -7.29 37.06 14.29
N LEU A 169 -6.28 37.23 15.15
CA LEU A 169 -5.23 36.24 15.36
C LEU A 169 -5.52 35.42 16.62
N LEU A 170 -5.39 34.09 16.53
CA LEU A 170 -5.67 33.18 17.62
C LEU A 170 -4.39 32.54 18.15
N ALA A 171 -4.12 32.73 19.44
CA ALA A 171 -3.09 32.00 20.17
C ALA A 171 -3.62 30.59 20.46
N VAL A 172 -3.42 29.66 19.52
CA VAL A 172 -3.76 28.25 19.73
C VAL A 172 -2.48 27.51 20.02
N GLN A 173 -2.34 27.06 21.26
CA GLN A 173 -1.23 26.22 21.68
C GLN A 173 -1.64 24.75 21.62
N ASP A 174 -0.70 23.91 21.18
CA ASP A 174 -0.83 22.45 21.20
C ASP A 174 -0.63 21.98 22.64
N VAL A 175 -1.67 22.10 23.47
CA VAL A 175 -1.65 21.70 24.89
C VAL A 175 -2.26 20.31 25.03
N ALA A 176 -1.60 19.45 25.81
CA ALA A 176 -2.10 18.13 26.15
C ALA A 176 -3.49 18.20 26.81
N THR A 177 -4.37 17.24 26.48
CA THR A 177 -5.69 17.15 27.12
C THR A 177 -5.56 16.95 28.63
N SER A 178 -6.26 17.79 29.39
CA SER A 178 -6.32 17.70 30.86
C SER A 178 -7.10 16.48 31.34
N ASP A 179 -6.94 16.10 32.61
CA ASP A 179 -7.71 14.99 33.19
C ASP A 179 -9.22 15.27 33.15
N GLU A 180 -9.64 16.49 33.46
CA GLU A 180 -11.04 16.90 33.41
C GLU A 180 -11.63 16.78 32.00
N GLU A 181 -10.93 17.28 30.98
CA GLU A 181 -11.36 17.15 29.59
C GLU A 181 -11.42 15.67 29.16
N PHE A 182 -10.43 14.85 29.56
CA PHE A 182 -10.40 13.44 29.24
C PHE A 182 -11.58 12.68 29.85
N PHE A 183 -11.78 12.78 31.16
CA PHE A 183 -12.86 12.05 31.86
C PHE A 183 -14.25 12.56 31.48
N THR A 184 -14.39 13.85 31.15
CA THR A 184 -15.66 14.41 30.64
C THR A 184 -16.00 13.87 29.25
N SER A 185 -14.99 13.46 28.47
CA SER A 185 -15.19 12.87 27.16
C SER A 185 -15.64 11.39 27.19
N LEU A 186 -15.64 10.77 28.37
CA LEU A 186 -16.10 9.40 28.56
C LEU A 186 -17.62 9.34 28.79
N ASP A 187 -18.24 8.25 28.33
CA ASP A 187 -19.61 7.90 28.64
C ASP A 187 -19.70 7.28 30.04
N LEU A 188 -19.70 8.14 31.05
CA LEU A 188 -19.79 7.74 32.46
C LEU A 188 -21.17 7.18 32.85
N ALA A 189 -22.14 7.12 31.92
CA ALA A 189 -23.43 6.46 32.16
C ALA A 189 -23.34 4.92 32.05
N ARG A 190 -22.23 4.40 31.50
CA ARG A 190 -22.04 2.96 31.35
C ARG A 190 -21.97 2.26 32.72
N PRO A 191 -22.60 1.08 32.88
CA PRO A 191 -22.66 0.38 34.16
C PRO A 191 -21.30 -0.14 34.64
N ASP A 192 -20.35 -0.36 33.73
CA ASP A 192 -18.98 -0.79 34.03
C ASP A 192 -18.09 0.36 34.52
N LEU A 193 -18.51 1.63 34.37
CA LEU A 193 -17.74 2.82 34.77
C LEU A 193 -18.24 3.48 36.07
N VAL A 194 -19.10 2.83 36.86
CA VAL A 194 -19.69 3.42 38.08
C VAL A 194 -18.64 3.95 39.07
N ALA A 195 -17.53 3.23 39.27
CA ALA A 195 -16.44 3.65 40.15
C ALA A 195 -15.68 4.87 39.60
N VAL A 196 -15.46 4.91 38.28
CA VAL A 196 -14.85 6.06 37.59
C VAL A 196 -15.75 7.27 37.72
N LYS A 197 -17.05 7.11 37.46
CA LYS A 197 -18.05 8.17 37.60
C LYS A 197 -18.02 8.78 39.00
N ALA A 198 -18.03 7.95 40.05
CA ALA A 198 -18.01 8.42 41.43
C ALA A 198 -16.76 9.27 41.74
N ALA A 199 -15.59 8.85 41.24
CA ALA A 199 -14.36 9.61 41.40
C ALA A 199 -14.37 10.93 40.62
N VAL A 200 -14.90 10.93 39.39
CA VAL A 200 -15.04 12.13 38.55
C VAL A 200 -16.03 13.13 39.16
N ASP A 201 -17.18 12.68 39.66
CA ASP A 201 -18.17 13.52 40.34
C ASP A 201 -17.55 14.19 41.60
N ALA A 202 -16.64 13.48 42.28
CA ALA A 202 -15.87 13.99 43.42
C ALA A 202 -14.66 14.85 43.04
N LYS A 203 -14.35 14.99 41.74
CA LYS A 203 -13.13 15.63 41.20
C LYS A 203 -11.82 15.04 41.74
N ASP A 204 -11.83 13.75 42.09
CA ASP A 204 -10.65 13.00 42.50
C ASP A 204 -10.02 12.31 41.27
N TRP A 205 -9.13 13.04 40.58
CA TRP A 205 -8.49 12.57 39.35
C TRP A 205 -7.53 11.41 39.56
N VAL A 206 -6.95 11.28 40.75
CA VAL A 206 -6.07 10.16 41.10
C VAL A 206 -6.91 8.89 41.24
N ALA A 207 -8.03 8.96 41.96
CA ALA A 207 -8.96 7.84 42.02
C ALA A 207 -9.55 7.54 40.63
N ALA A 208 -9.98 8.54 39.86
CA ALA A 208 -10.53 8.32 38.53
C ALA A 208 -9.52 7.60 37.60
N THR A 209 -8.25 7.98 37.66
CA THR A 209 -7.14 7.34 36.92
C THR A 209 -6.98 5.88 37.31
N ARG A 210 -6.89 5.59 38.61
CA ARG A 210 -6.77 4.21 39.12
C ARG A 210 -7.96 3.35 38.73
N GLU A 211 -9.18 3.82 38.96
CA GLU A 211 -10.39 3.06 38.68
C GLU A 211 -10.58 2.82 37.17
N PHE A 212 -10.22 3.79 36.32
CA PHE A 212 -10.29 3.63 34.87
C PHE A 212 -9.22 2.68 34.34
N ALA A 213 -7.97 2.80 34.82
CA ALA A 213 -6.92 1.85 34.47
C ALA A 213 -7.28 0.42 34.90
N ARG A 214 -7.87 0.25 36.09
CA ARG A 214 -8.40 -1.05 36.55
C ARG A 214 -9.46 -1.58 35.58
N HIS A 215 -10.44 -0.76 35.20
CA HIS A 215 -11.46 -1.13 34.20
C HIS A 215 -10.85 -1.61 32.88
N ILE A 216 -9.87 -0.87 32.33
CA ILE A 216 -9.20 -1.26 31.08
C ILE A 216 -8.47 -2.61 31.23
N ARG A 217 -7.87 -2.90 32.38
CA ARG A 217 -7.20 -4.19 32.65
C ARG A 217 -8.14 -5.34 32.94
N GLU A 218 -9.36 -5.10 33.42
CA GLU A 218 -10.29 -6.14 33.90
C GLU A 218 -11.39 -6.48 32.88
N ARG A 219 -11.74 -5.53 32.00
CA ARG A 219 -12.78 -5.74 30.98
C ARG A 219 -12.49 -6.94 30.08
N GLN A 220 -13.55 -7.60 29.64
CA GLN A 220 -13.55 -8.78 28.76
C GLN A 220 -13.98 -8.45 27.32
N ALA A 221 -14.58 -7.28 27.12
CA ALA A 221 -14.94 -6.72 25.84
C ALA A 221 -14.65 -5.21 25.85
N PRO A 222 -14.28 -4.60 24.71
CA PRO A 222 -14.05 -5.20 23.39
C PRO A 222 -12.81 -6.13 23.38
N ARG A 223 -12.80 -7.08 22.45
CA ARG A 223 -11.74 -8.06 22.22
C ARG A 223 -10.76 -7.56 21.16
N TRP A 224 -9.49 -7.88 21.36
CA TRP A 224 -8.44 -7.74 20.36
C TRP A 224 -7.90 -9.12 19.98
N THR A 225 -7.03 -9.18 18.97
CA THR A 225 -6.41 -10.45 18.51
C THR A 225 -5.54 -11.14 19.55
N ILE A 226 -5.17 -10.43 20.64
CA ILE A 226 -4.33 -10.92 21.73
C ILE A 226 -4.88 -10.38 23.06
N ASP A 227 -4.81 -11.18 24.12
CA ASP A 227 -5.06 -10.78 25.50
C ASP A 227 -3.76 -10.90 26.32
N TRP A 228 -3.39 -9.85 27.06
CA TRP A 228 -2.17 -9.84 27.87
C TRP A 228 -2.11 -10.97 28.90
N ARG A 229 -3.28 -11.47 29.34
CA ARG A 229 -3.40 -12.57 30.31
C ARG A 229 -2.95 -13.91 29.73
N ASP A 230 -2.86 -14.01 28.40
CA ASP A 230 -2.37 -15.18 27.68
C ASP A 230 -0.86 -15.13 27.41
N HIS A 231 -0.15 -14.17 28.00
CA HIS A 231 1.31 -14.07 27.89
C HIS A 231 1.98 -15.38 28.34
N PRO A 232 2.74 -16.08 27.46
CA PRO A 232 3.17 -17.44 27.71
C PRO A 232 4.11 -17.56 28.92
N PHE A 233 4.95 -16.55 29.14
CA PHE A 233 5.92 -16.55 30.24
C PHE A 233 5.47 -15.77 31.48
N LEU A 234 4.18 -15.45 31.61
CA LEU A 234 3.69 -14.72 32.78
C LEU A 234 3.84 -15.58 34.05
N GLY A 235 4.67 -15.13 35.00
CA GLY A 235 4.98 -15.88 36.22
C GLY A 235 5.90 -17.10 36.02
N VAL A 236 6.44 -17.29 34.81
CA VAL A 236 7.36 -18.38 34.47
C VAL A 236 8.79 -17.92 34.69
N LYS A 237 9.60 -18.73 35.39
CA LYS A 237 11.04 -18.49 35.48
C LYS A 237 11.72 -19.00 34.21
N VAL A 238 12.12 -18.08 33.33
CA VAL A 238 12.84 -18.40 32.09
C VAL A 238 14.34 -18.68 32.38
N PRO A 239 14.99 -19.60 31.65
CA PRO A 239 16.43 -19.83 31.74
C PRO A 239 17.26 -18.61 31.37
N ALA A 240 18.44 -18.49 31.95
CA ALA A 240 19.37 -17.43 31.60
C ALA A 240 20.06 -17.71 30.25
N ILE A 241 20.54 -16.67 29.56
CA ILE A 241 21.18 -16.85 28.24
C ILE A 241 22.48 -17.65 28.33
N GLU A 242 23.13 -17.66 29.50
CA GLU A 242 24.33 -18.45 29.79
C GLU A 242 24.04 -19.96 29.88
N GLU A 243 22.78 -20.36 30.00
CA GLU A 243 22.37 -21.77 29.94
C GLU A 243 22.30 -22.30 28.50
N ASP A 244 22.40 -21.41 27.49
CA ASP A 244 22.56 -21.78 26.09
C ASP A 244 23.87 -22.58 25.91
N ARG A 245 23.74 -23.85 25.50
CA ARG A 245 24.88 -24.76 25.34
C ARG A 245 25.49 -24.69 23.94
N ALA A 246 24.86 -23.99 23.00
CA ALA A 246 25.35 -23.77 21.65
C ALA A 246 24.89 -22.40 21.09
N PRO A 247 25.37 -21.27 21.67
CA PRO A 247 24.99 -19.93 21.23
C PRO A 247 25.35 -19.73 19.75
N GLY A 248 24.33 -19.71 18.90
CA GLY A 248 24.45 -19.69 17.44
C GLY A 248 23.85 -20.90 16.72
N GLN A 249 23.32 -21.88 17.46
CA GLN A 249 22.49 -22.96 16.92
C GLN A 249 21.09 -22.86 17.53
N TRP A 250 20.07 -23.19 16.75
CA TRP A 250 18.71 -23.38 17.27
C TRP A 250 18.60 -24.79 17.83
N ASP A 251 18.51 -24.95 19.15
CA ASP A 251 18.48 -26.23 19.83
C ASP A 251 17.07 -26.66 20.24
N TYR A 252 16.68 -27.83 19.74
CA TYR A 252 15.36 -28.40 19.95
C TYR A 252 15.43 -29.92 19.89
N TYR A 253 14.35 -30.53 20.37
CA TYR A 253 14.05 -31.94 20.17
C TYR A 253 13.07 -32.08 19.00
N SER A 254 13.22 -33.09 18.15
CA SER A 254 12.29 -33.25 17.02
C SER A 254 12.03 -34.69 16.60
N THR A 255 10.90 -34.88 15.93
CA THR A 255 10.56 -36.15 15.26
C THR A 255 9.68 -35.90 14.04
N PHE A 256 9.72 -36.82 13.08
CA PHE A 256 8.96 -36.71 11.83
C PHE A 256 7.73 -37.62 11.84
N VAL A 257 6.63 -37.11 11.30
CA VAL A 257 5.40 -37.87 11.08
C VAL A 257 5.10 -37.87 9.58
N THR A 258 4.78 -39.04 9.05
CA THR A 258 4.29 -39.20 7.67
C THR A 258 2.78 -39.41 7.72
N VAL A 259 2.04 -38.66 6.92
CA VAL A 259 0.58 -38.75 6.78
C VAL A 259 0.22 -39.95 5.91
N ASP A 260 0.40 -41.14 6.48
CA ASP A 260 0.15 -42.45 5.86
C ASP A 260 -1.19 -43.08 6.27
N TRP A 261 -2.08 -42.29 6.88
CA TRP A 261 -3.37 -42.72 7.38
C TRP A 261 -4.51 -41.82 6.90
N GLU A 262 -5.72 -42.36 6.97
CA GLU A 262 -6.99 -41.65 6.76
C GLU A 262 -7.85 -41.82 8.01
N GLY A 263 -8.61 -40.79 8.39
CA GLY A 263 -9.38 -40.78 9.62
C GLY A 263 -8.54 -40.45 10.85
N TRP A 264 -9.03 -40.84 12.03
CA TRP A 264 -8.38 -40.57 13.32
C TRP A 264 -7.23 -41.53 13.63
N LYS A 265 -6.13 -40.97 14.13
CA LYS A 265 -4.98 -41.70 14.66
C LYS A 265 -4.52 -41.04 15.96
N ARG A 266 -4.36 -41.84 17.01
CA ARG A 266 -3.75 -41.41 18.27
C ARG A 266 -2.24 -41.51 18.19
N PHE A 267 -1.56 -40.48 18.65
CA PHE A 267 -0.10 -40.43 18.78
C PHE A 267 0.29 -40.45 20.26
N GLU A 268 1.29 -41.26 20.56
CA GLU A 268 1.86 -41.48 21.89
C GLU A 268 3.39 -41.45 21.76
N LEU A 269 3.95 -40.23 21.70
CA LEU A 269 5.36 -40.01 21.41
C LEU A 269 6.14 -39.86 22.71
N LYS A 270 7.06 -40.79 22.96
CA LYS A 270 7.92 -40.79 24.14
C LYS A 270 9.09 -39.84 23.94
N LYS A 271 9.69 -39.39 25.03
CA LYS A 271 10.95 -38.62 25.03
C LYS A 271 12.05 -39.26 24.16
N SER A 272 12.13 -40.59 24.12
CA SER A 272 13.08 -41.34 23.28
C SER A 272 12.84 -41.22 21.77
N ASP A 273 11.63 -40.84 21.37
CA ASP A 273 11.23 -40.72 19.96
C ASP A 273 11.66 -39.38 19.36
N PHE A 274 12.06 -38.43 20.22
CA PHE A 274 12.60 -37.14 19.80
C PHE A 274 14.13 -37.19 19.73
N GLN A 275 14.66 -37.06 18.51
CA GLN A 275 16.09 -37.02 18.28
C GLN A 275 16.63 -35.63 18.64
N GLY A 276 17.79 -35.59 19.31
CA GLY A 276 18.58 -34.37 19.51
C GLY A 276 19.48 -34.06 18.31
N GLU A 277 19.02 -34.33 17.10
CA GLU A 277 19.75 -34.09 15.86
C GLU A 277 18.83 -33.34 14.87
N ALA A 278 19.40 -32.47 14.05
CA ALA A 278 18.68 -31.80 12.98
C ALA A 278 19.38 -31.94 11.64
N VAL A 279 18.60 -32.03 10.56
CA VAL A 279 19.10 -31.91 9.20
C VAL A 279 19.40 -30.43 8.93
N VAL A 280 20.67 -30.10 8.72
CA VAL A 280 21.12 -28.77 8.32
C VAL A 280 21.40 -28.79 6.83
N GLU A 281 20.71 -27.92 6.07
CA GLU A 281 20.86 -27.82 4.62
C GLU A 281 22.34 -27.64 4.24
N GLY A 282 22.84 -28.48 3.34
CA GLY A 282 24.25 -28.51 2.92
C GLY A 282 25.26 -29.07 3.94
N LYS A 283 24.83 -29.45 5.16
CA LYS A 283 25.71 -29.97 6.23
C LYS A 283 25.25 -31.30 6.84
N GLY A 284 24.15 -31.88 6.35
CA GLY A 284 23.61 -33.15 6.84
C GLY A 284 23.11 -33.09 8.28
N LYS A 285 22.99 -34.24 8.94
CA LYS A 285 22.57 -34.31 10.34
C LYS A 285 23.64 -33.73 11.28
N GLN A 286 23.25 -32.77 12.11
CA GLN A 286 24.07 -32.16 13.14
C GLN A 286 23.46 -32.42 14.51
N GLY A 287 24.30 -32.70 15.52
CA GLY A 287 23.84 -32.82 16.91
C GLY A 287 23.41 -31.47 17.48
N LYS A 288 22.27 -31.43 18.16
CA LYS A 288 21.74 -30.30 18.91
C LYS A 288 22.14 -30.38 20.38
N LYS A 289 22.19 -29.25 21.07
CA LYS A 289 22.54 -29.17 22.50
C LYS A 289 21.45 -28.48 23.33
N PRO A 290 20.19 -28.96 23.29
CA PRO A 290 19.11 -28.34 24.05
C PRO A 290 19.45 -28.19 25.54
N ILE A 291 18.93 -27.13 26.17
CA ILE A 291 19.05 -26.90 27.63
C ILE A 291 18.63 -28.17 28.37
N GLY A 292 17.53 -28.77 27.92
CA GLY A 292 17.09 -30.09 28.34
C GLY A 292 15.58 -30.14 28.54
N TRP A 293 15.08 -31.34 28.87
CA TRP A 293 13.64 -31.59 29.09
C TRP A 293 13.05 -30.81 30.27
N GLN A 294 13.88 -30.26 31.16
CA GLN A 294 13.44 -29.34 32.20
C GLN A 294 13.01 -27.96 31.67
N TRP A 295 13.20 -27.71 30.37
CA TRP A 295 12.76 -26.48 29.71
C TRP A 295 12.34 -26.74 28.26
N ILE A 296 11.04 -26.62 27.99
CA ILE A 296 10.47 -26.58 26.64
C ILE A 296 9.77 -25.23 26.47
N LYS A 297 10.29 -24.42 25.53
CA LYS A 297 9.81 -23.06 25.25
C LYS A 297 8.48 -23.06 24.50
N ASN A 298 8.32 -23.93 23.50
CA ASN A 298 7.08 -24.09 22.73
C ASN A 298 7.00 -25.48 22.06
N LEU A 299 5.80 -25.84 21.62
CA LEU A 299 5.52 -27.01 20.78
C LEU A 299 5.11 -26.52 19.38
N SER A 300 5.82 -26.97 18.34
CA SER A 300 5.57 -26.56 16.96
C SER A 300 5.45 -27.76 16.01
N PHE A 301 4.68 -27.59 14.93
CA PHE A 301 4.60 -28.54 13.82
C PHE A 301 4.93 -27.80 12.52
N HIS A 302 5.79 -28.36 11.67
CA HIS A 302 6.17 -27.73 10.40
C HIS A 302 6.04 -28.71 9.22
N ALA A 303 5.43 -28.26 8.13
CA ALA A 303 5.28 -29.01 6.88
C ALA A 303 6.31 -28.60 5.81
N SER A 304 7.13 -27.57 6.07
CA SER A 304 8.22 -27.12 5.21
C SER A 304 9.52 -26.92 6.01
N GLY A 305 10.65 -26.82 5.30
CA GLY A 305 11.98 -26.80 5.93
C GLY A 305 12.41 -28.23 6.29
N TRP A 306 13.65 -28.44 6.76
CA TRP A 306 14.14 -29.80 7.06
C TRP A 306 14.00 -30.79 5.89
N GLU A 307 14.19 -30.32 4.66
CA GLU A 307 13.96 -31.09 3.43
C GLU A 307 12.49 -31.56 3.24
N LEU A 308 11.55 -30.96 3.96
CA LEU A 308 10.11 -31.17 3.80
C LEU A 308 9.56 -30.27 2.70
N THR A 309 8.73 -30.88 1.85
CA THR A 309 7.87 -30.16 0.91
C THR A 309 6.42 -30.38 1.35
N PRO A 310 5.67 -29.31 1.69
CA PRO A 310 4.30 -29.46 2.14
C PRO A 310 3.45 -30.05 1.03
N ASN A 311 2.66 -31.08 1.34
CA ASN A 311 1.71 -31.63 0.38
C ASN A 311 0.41 -30.79 0.44
N PRO A 312 0.03 -30.11 -0.65
CA PRO A 312 -1.11 -29.19 -0.66
C PRO A 312 -2.47 -29.85 -0.43
N GLU A 313 -2.54 -31.17 -0.57
CA GLU A 313 -3.76 -31.94 -0.34
C GLU A 313 -3.90 -32.40 1.12
N THR A 314 -2.91 -32.11 1.97
CA THR A 314 -2.92 -32.51 3.38
C THR A 314 -3.82 -31.58 4.17
N VAL A 315 -4.83 -32.16 4.82
CA VAL A 315 -5.72 -31.47 5.76
C VAL A 315 -5.74 -32.29 7.05
N LEU A 316 -5.35 -31.67 8.14
CA LEU A 316 -5.27 -32.32 9.45
C LEU A 316 -6.18 -31.61 10.46
N CYS A 317 -6.87 -32.36 11.32
CA CYS A 317 -7.53 -31.81 12.51
C CYS A 317 -6.84 -32.35 13.77
N PHE A 318 -6.40 -31.43 14.64
CA PHE A 318 -5.71 -31.69 15.89
C PHE A 318 -6.70 -31.68 17.04
N ASP A 319 -6.56 -32.63 17.97
CA ASP A 319 -7.36 -32.66 19.18
C ASP A 319 -6.63 -33.29 20.38
N ASP A 320 -7.14 -33.02 21.59
CA ASP A 320 -6.78 -33.71 22.83
C ASP A 320 -5.26 -33.78 23.12
N ILE A 321 -4.53 -32.68 22.93
CA ILE A 321 -3.09 -32.62 23.17
C ILE A 321 -2.79 -32.58 24.66
N ALA A 322 -1.93 -33.49 25.14
CA ALA A 322 -1.56 -33.60 26.55
C ALA A 322 -0.12 -34.11 26.74
N LEU A 323 0.44 -33.82 27.91
CA LEU A 323 1.65 -34.44 28.43
C LEU A 323 1.28 -35.51 29.45
N SER A 324 1.99 -36.62 29.46
CA SER A 324 1.86 -37.67 30.47
C SER A 324 3.22 -38.12 30.98
N GLY A 325 3.23 -38.62 32.22
CA GLY A 325 4.42 -39.22 32.81
C GLY A 325 4.25 -39.53 34.30
N PRO A 326 5.35 -39.81 35.01
CA PRO A 326 5.33 -40.25 36.41
C PRO A 326 4.64 -39.27 37.37
N THR A 327 4.62 -37.97 37.05
CA THR A 327 3.96 -36.94 37.88
C THR A 327 2.47 -36.76 37.56
N GLY A 328 1.93 -37.46 36.56
CA GLY A 328 0.53 -37.39 36.13
C GLY A 328 0.37 -36.96 34.67
N ARG A 329 -0.86 -36.57 34.30
CA ARG A 329 -1.23 -36.07 32.97
C ARG A 329 -1.55 -34.57 33.05
N ALA A 330 -0.97 -33.78 32.17
CA ALA A 330 -1.26 -32.35 32.02
C ALA A 330 -1.86 -32.08 30.65
N GLU A 331 -3.04 -31.46 30.62
CA GLU A 331 -3.70 -31.06 29.38
C GLU A 331 -3.02 -29.82 28.80
N VAL A 332 -2.68 -29.90 27.50
CA VAL A 332 -2.00 -28.85 26.76
C VAL A 332 -2.99 -28.06 25.90
N ALA A 333 -3.75 -28.74 25.02
CA ALA A 333 -4.74 -28.10 24.17
C ALA A 333 -5.89 -29.06 23.79
N THR A 334 -7.13 -28.65 24.09
CA THR A 334 -8.37 -29.38 23.77
C THR A 334 -9.29 -28.64 22.80
N PHE A 335 -8.95 -27.41 22.42
CA PHE A 335 -9.74 -26.56 21.50
C PHE A 335 -11.18 -26.21 21.95
N GLU A 336 -11.63 -26.72 23.09
CA GLU A 336 -12.94 -26.41 23.66
C GLU A 336 -13.05 -24.96 24.15
N THR A 337 -11.98 -24.41 24.73
CA THR A 337 -11.92 -23.02 25.21
C THR A 337 -11.08 -22.14 24.31
N GLU A 338 -11.58 -20.94 24.02
CA GLU A 338 -10.79 -19.86 23.42
C GLU A 338 -9.64 -19.47 24.37
N GLY A 339 -8.39 -19.37 23.91
CA GLY A 339 -7.24 -18.91 24.72
C GLY A 339 -6.07 -19.90 24.96
N ARG A 340 -6.15 -21.13 24.43
CA ARG A 340 -5.01 -22.08 24.33
C ARG A 340 -4.83 -22.58 22.90
N SER A 341 -4.70 -21.65 21.97
CA SER A 341 -4.68 -21.95 20.54
C SER A 341 -3.26 -21.95 19.98
N PHE A 342 -3.00 -22.94 19.13
CA PHE A 342 -1.88 -22.87 18.19
C PHE A 342 -2.03 -21.61 17.34
N GLY A 343 -0.95 -20.86 17.16
CA GLY A 343 -0.84 -19.93 16.05
C GLY A 343 -0.91 -20.72 14.74
N GLY A 344 -1.83 -20.35 13.85
CA GLY A 344 -1.97 -20.95 12.51
C GLY A 344 -2.95 -22.11 12.39
N LEU A 345 -3.64 -22.52 13.45
CA LEU A 345 -4.78 -23.45 13.36
C LEU A 345 -6.12 -22.71 13.35
N GLU A 346 -7.06 -23.19 12.53
CA GLU A 346 -8.45 -22.76 12.55
C GLU A 346 -9.25 -23.61 13.55
N ARG A 347 -9.95 -22.98 14.49
CA ARG A 347 -10.87 -23.71 15.37
C ARG A 347 -12.10 -24.10 14.57
N THR A 348 -12.40 -25.40 14.51
CA THR A 348 -13.51 -25.95 13.72
C THR A 348 -14.32 -26.95 14.54
N ASN A 349 -15.57 -27.18 14.16
CA ASN A 349 -16.37 -28.31 14.64
C ASN A 349 -16.28 -29.54 13.72
N GLU A 350 -15.60 -29.42 12.58
CA GLU A 350 -15.35 -30.53 11.68
C GLU A 350 -14.33 -31.47 12.30
N GLN A 351 -14.67 -32.76 12.39
CA GLN A 351 -13.77 -33.78 12.92
C GLN A 351 -13.24 -33.35 14.30
N ALA A 352 -14.14 -33.06 15.23
CA ALA A 352 -13.83 -32.97 16.65
C ALA A 352 -13.76 -34.37 17.28
N HIS A 353 -12.89 -34.55 18.27
CA HIS A 353 -12.67 -35.81 18.97
C HIS A 353 -12.71 -35.57 20.49
N GLY A 354 -13.63 -36.24 21.19
CA GLY A 354 -13.76 -36.07 22.65
C GLY A 354 -14.50 -34.79 23.09
N GLY A 355 -14.80 -33.87 22.17
CA GLY A 355 -15.47 -32.59 22.43
C GLY A 355 -16.29 -32.04 21.26
N GLN A 356 -16.48 -30.71 21.22
CA GLN A 356 -17.20 -29.99 20.16
C GLN A 356 -16.27 -29.38 19.11
N PHE A 357 -14.99 -29.15 19.43
CA PHE A 357 -14.08 -28.41 18.57
C PHE A 357 -12.72 -29.08 18.43
N ALA A 358 -12.10 -28.90 17.27
CA ALA A 358 -10.72 -29.29 16.96
C ALA A 358 -9.96 -28.13 16.31
N GLY A 359 -8.63 -28.27 16.19
CA GLY A 359 -7.78 -27.33 15.47
C GLY A 359 -7.45 -27.83 14.06
N LYS A 360 -7.99 -27.22 13.01
CA LYS A 360 -7.78 -27.59 11.61
C LYS A 360 -6.55 -26.91 11.02
N TRP A 361 -5.63 -27.71 10.52
CA TRP A 361 -4.54 -27.30 9.65
C TRP A 361 -4.96 -27.48 8.19
N GLY A 362 -5.68 -26.49 7.67
CA GLY A 362 -6.40 -26.60 6.40
C GLY A 362 -5.54 -26.42 5.14
N ASN A 363 -4.41 -25.73 5.22
CA ASN A 363 -3.52 -25.49 4.07
C ASN A 363 -2.04 -25.40 4.52
N PRO A 364 -1.32 -26.53 4.64
CA PRO A 364 0.06 -26.53 5.08
C PRO A 364 1.04 -25.90 4.08
N VAL A 365 0.60 -25.52 2.88
CA VAL A 365 1.41 -24.74 1.93
C VAL A 365 1.42 -23.26 2.30
N LEU A 366 0.28 -22.70 2.72
CA LEU A 366 0.18 -21.29 3.12
C LEU A 366 0.62 -21.08 4.57
N THR A 367 0.16 -21.96 5.45
CA THR A 367 0.54 -21.98 6.87
C THR A 367 1.49 -23.15 7.08
N SER A 368 2.76 -23.02 6.73
CA SER A 368 3.67 -24.18 6.77
C SER A 368 4.23 -24.52 8.15
N GLY A 369 3.90 -23.72 9.16
CA GLY A 369 4.20 -24.00 10.56
C GLY A 369 3.07 -23.54 11.48
N ILE A 370 2.80 -24.32 12.52
CA ILE A 370 1.87 -23.99 13.60
C ILE A 370 2.60 -24.13 14.94
N THR A 371 2.34 -23.22 15.89
CA THR A 371 3.08 -23.18 17.16
C THR A 371 2.16 -22.91 18.34
N LEU A 372 2.32 -23.68 19.41
CA LEU A 372 1.69 -23.46 20.70
C LEU A 372 2.73 -23.01 21.73
N TRP A 373 2.54 -21.81 22.24
CA TRP A 373 3.45 -21.17 23.20
C TRP A 373 3.07 -21.40 24.66
N ARG A 374 1.76 -21.48 24.95
CA ARG A 374 1.26 -21.62 26.31
C ARG A 374 1.19 -23.10 26.71
N ILE A 375 2.31 -23.60 27.21
CA ILE A 375 2.48 -24.99 27.66
C ILE A 375 3.06 -25.02 29.08
N PRO A 376 2.95 -26.13 29.83
CA PRO A 376 3.86 -26.35 30.95
C PRO A 376 5.29 -26.27 30.44
N HIS A 377 6.14 -25.37 30.94
CA HIS A 377 7.50 -25.20 30.41
C HIS A 377 8.53 -26.14 31.05
N ASP A 378 8.30 -26.60 32.28
CA ASP A 378 9.11 -27.64 32.92
C ASP A 378 8.51 -29.02 32.61
N TRP A 379 9.18 -29.80 31.76
CA TRP A 379 8.75 -31.16 31.42
C TRP A 379 9.43 -32.25 32.24
N THR A 380 10.16 -31.93 33.32
CA THR A 380 10.91 -32.92 34.12
C THR A 380 10.03 -34.09 34.61
N GLY A 381 8.75 -33.83 34.89
CA GLY A 381 7.78 -34.83 35.35
C GLY A 381 7.07 -35.63 34.26
N TYR A 382 7.25 -35.27 32.99
CA TYR A 382 6.56 -35.88 31.84
C TYR A 382 7.56 -36.58 30.91
N ASP A 383 7.20 -37.76 30.41
CA ASP A 383 8.03 -38.54 29.47
C ASP A 383 7.33 -38.83 28.14
N GLN A 384 6.10 -38.35 27.95
CA GLN A 384 5.30 -38.59 26.75
C GLN A 384 4.45 -37.37 26.34
N LEU A 385 4.37 -37.14 25.02
CA LEU A 385 3.44 -36.23 24.35
C LEU A 385 2.34 -37.07 23.67
N GLU A 386 1.09 -36.78 23.99
CA GLU A 386 -0.10 -37.45 23.46
C GLU A 386 -0.97 -36.47 22.70
N PHE A 387 -1.55 -36.89 21.58
CA PHE A 387 -2.55 -36.12 20.83
C PHE A 387 -3.29 -36.98 19.82
N TRP A 388 -4.44 -36.49 19.34
CA TRP A 388 -5.18 -37.07 18.24
C TRP A 388 -5.02 -36.25 16.97
N LEU A 389 -4.83 -36.93 15.84
CA LEU A 389 -4.90 -36.31 14.52
C LEU A 389 -5.90 -37.04 13.63
N TRP A 390 -6.78 -36.27 13.02
CA TRP A 390 -7.55 -36.71 11.88
C TRP A 390 -6.86 -36.31 10.59
N SER A 391 -6.86 -37.20 9.59
CA SER A 391 -6.45 -36.86 8.23
C SER A 391 -7.57 -37.14 7.24
N ALA A 392 -7.80 -36.22 6.32
CA ALA A 392 -8.77 -36.41 5.23
C ALA A 392 -8.39 -37.55 4.29
N LYS A 393 -7.09 -37.83 4.11
CA LYS A 393 -6.57 -38.94 3.30
C LYS A 393 -5.10 -39.21 3.61
N ALA A 394 -4.62 -40.40 3.26
CA ALA A 394 -3.19 -40.72 3.34
C ALA A 394 -2.41 -40.04 2.19
N THR A 395 -1.96 -38.80 2.40
CA THR A 395 -1.26 -38.01 1.36
C THR A 395 0.21 -38.39 1.16
N GLY A 396 0.80 -39.11 2.12
CA GLY A 396 2.24 -39.31 2.20
C GLY A 396 3.03 -38.03 2.52
N GLY A 397 2.34 -36.91 2.75
CA GLY A 397 2.94 -35.66 3.22
C GLY A 397 3.67 -35.88 4.54
N LYS A 398 4.71 -35.09 4.79
CA LYS A 398 5.50 -35.19 6.02
C LYS A 398 5.46 -33.87 6.76
N PHE A 399 5.40 -33.95 8.08
CA PHE A 399 5.63 -32.82 8.96
C PHE A 399 6.58 -33.21 10.09
N ILE A 400 7.29 -32.23 10.61
CA ILE A 400 8.17 -32.36 11.78
C ILE A 400 7.49 -31.76 12.99
N ILE A 401 7.62 -32.43 14.13
CA ILE A 401 7.23 -31.92 15.45
C ILE A 401 8.51 -31.40 16.10
N VAL A 402 8.50 -30.17 16.58
CA VAL A 402 9.64 -29.47 17.17
C VAL A 402 9.28 -29.04 18.59
N LEU A 403 10.12 -29.42 19.55
CA LEU A 403 10.07 -28.96 20.94
C LEU A 403 11.30 -28.07 21.17
N ASP A 404 11.09 -26.75 21.09
CA ASP A 404 12.15 -25.76 21.27
C ASP A 404 12.65 -25.78 22.73
N SER A 405 13.96 -25.91 22.93
CA SER A 405 14.59 -26.01 24.25
C SER A 405 15.82 -25.10 24.33
N ASP A 406 15.65 -23.87 23.84
CA ASP A 406 16.60 -22.76 23.96
C ASP A 406 16.15 -21.74 25.02
N PRO A 407 17.10 -20.95 25.58
CA PRO A 407 16.71 -19.78 26.34
C PRO A 407 15.96 -18.82 25.39
N PRO A 408 14.90 -18.16 25.84
CA PRO A 408 14.18 -17.22 25.00
C PRO A 408 15.09 -16.11 24.45
N GLN A 409 15.23 -16.05 23.13
CA GLN A 409 15.99 -15.02 22.44
C GLN A 409 15.09 -13.84 22.07
N SER A 410 15.65 -12.64 22.13
CA SER A 410 14.93 -11.42 21.79
C SER A 410 14.77 -11.21 20.28
N GLN A 411 13.73 -10.48 19.88
CA GLN A 411 13.51 -10.04 18.51
C GLN A 411 14.73 -9.28 17.93
N LYS A 412 15.01 -9.51 16.64
CA LYS A 412 16.07 -8.80 15.92
C LYS A 412 15.84 -7.29 16.00
N GLY A 413 16.87 -6.57 16.44
CA GLY A 413 16.82 -5.11 16.61
C GLY A 413 16.28 -4.61 17.95
N ALA A 414 15.64 -5.46 18.79
CA ALA A 414 15.10 -5.03 20.09
C ALA A 414 16.17 -4.38 20.99
N GLU A 415 17.37 -4.95 21.05
CA GLU A 415 18.52 -4.37 21.78
C GLU A 415 18.93 -2.99 21.23
N ALA A 416 18.94 -2.82 19.90
CA ALA A 416 19.31 -1.56 19.26
C ALA A 416 18.27 -0.47 19.56
N TRP A 417 16.98 -0.78 19.43
CA TRP A 417 15.90 0.18 19.74
C TRP A 417 15.89 0.56 21.21
N MET A 418 16.10 -0.39 22.13
CA MET A 418 16.24 -0.11 23.57
C MET A 418 17.40 0.86 23.85
N GLN A 419 18.48 0.76 23.07
CA GLN A 419 19.61 1.70 23.08
C GLN A 419 19.37 2.97 22.24
N LYS A 420 18.14 3.20 21.75
CA LYS A 420 17.73 4.34 20.91
C LYS A 420 18.58 4.48 19.65
N LYS A 421 18.95 3.34 19.04
CA LYS A 421 19.63 3.24 17.74
C LYS A 421 18.61 2.93 16.66
N PHE A 422 18.36 3.93 15.82
CA PHE A 422 17.39 3.89 14.72
C PHE A 422 18.15 3.67 13.43
N ALA A 423 17.71 2.71 12.61
CA ALA A 423 18.22 2.50 11.26
C ALA A 423 17.06 2.26 10.30
N TRP A 424 17.16 2.81 9.09
CA TRP A 424 16.08 2.77 8.13
C TRP A 424 16.61 2.82 6.68
N SER A 425 16.02 1.99 5.82
CA SER A 425 16.20 1.96 4.37
C SER A 425 14.88 1.54 3.71
N TYR A 426 14.68 1.88 2.44
CA TYR A 426 13.46 1.50 1.70
C TYR A 426 13.73 1.28 0.22
N ALA A 427 13.17 0.19 -0.33
CA ALA A 427 13.17 -0.16 -1.75
C ALA A 427 14.51 0.07 -2.47
N GLY A 428 15.61 -0.47 -1.94
CA GLY A 428 16.94 -0.34 -2.54
C GLY A 428 17.61 1.03 -2.36
N GLY A 429 16.96 1.95 -1.65
CA GLY A 429 17.53 3.22 -1.22
C GLY A 429 18.63 3.08 -0.18
N ARG A 430 19.35 4.18 0.04
CA ARG A 430 20.44 4.25 1.02
C ARG A 430 19.94 3.98 2.43
N GLU A 431 20.70 3.20 3.20
CA GLU A 431 20.48 3.03 4.63
C GLU A 431 21.01 4.24 5.40
N TRP A 432 20.19 4.73 6.32
CA TRP A 432 20.50 5.79 7.26
C TRP A 432 20.37 5.29 8.69
N SER A 433 21.16 5.86 9.61
CA SER A 433 21.09 5.50 11.02
C SER A 433 21.33 6.71 11.93
N LEU A 434 20.72 6.69 13.11
CA LEU A 434 20.87 7.70 14.14
C LEU A 434 20.82 7.06 15.54
N GLU A 435 21.69 7.51 16.44
CA GLU A 435 21.70 7.08 17.85
C GLU A 435 21.45 8.28 18.76
N PHE A 436 20.47 8.15 19.65
CA PHE A 436 20.15 9.18 20.64
C PHE A 436 20.73 8.81 22.01
N LYS A 437 21.58 9.67 22.58
CA LYS A 437 22.25 9.39 23.86
C LYS A 437 21.30 9.49 25.07
N ASP A 438 20.49 10.54 25.11
CA ASP A 438 19.61 10.83 26.25
C ASP A 438 18.14 10.70 25.84
N ARG A 439 17.58 11.74 25.21
CA ARG A 439 16.20 11.78 24.74
C ARG A 439 16.15 11.58 23.23
N ILE A 440 15.08 10.95 22.75
CA ILE A 440 14.80 10.89 21.31
C ILE A 440 14.43 12.31 20.87
N ASP A 441 15.17 12.83 19.88
CA ASP A 441 14.72 14.00 19.14
C ASP A 441 13.76 13.51 18.05
N TRP A 442 12.48 13.69 18.33
CA TRP A 442 11.37 13.26 17.49
C TRP A 442 11.33 13.96 16.11
N HIS A 443 12.06 15.06 15.93
CA HIS A 443 12.12 15.80 14.67
C HIS A 443 13.41 15.56 13.87
N ALA A 444 14.31 14.70 14.38
CA ALA A 444 15.58 14.45 13.72
C ALA A 444 15.40 13.72 12.38
N ASN A 445 16.14 14.16 11.36
CA ASN A 445 16.22 13.50 10.05
C ASN A 445 17.69 13.51 9.56
N PRO A 446 18.36 12.35 9.51
CA PRO A 446 19.76 12.24 9.11
C PRO A 446 19.96 12.22 7.60
N THR A 447 18.89 12.23 6.80
CA THR A 447 18.97 12.11 5.34
C THR A 447 19.35 13.44 4.68
N GLU A 448 20.20 13.39 3.66
CA GLU A 448 20.80 14.58 3.02
C GLU A 448 20.95 14.44 1.50
N GLY A 449 21.20 15.58 0.84
CA GLY A 449 21.45 15.65 -0.60
C GLY A 449 20.26 15.17 -1.45
N GLU A 450 20.55 14.53 -2.58
CA GLU A 450 19.52 13.97 -3.48
C GLU A 450 18.74 12.80 -2.84
N PHE A 451 19.32 12.16 -1.82
CA PHE A 451 18.73 11.03 -1.09
C PHE A 451 17.88 11.47 0.11
N ARG A 452 17.71 12.78 0.32
CA ARG A 452 16.87 13.30 1.40
C ARG A 452 15.42 12.84 1.21
N THR A 453 14.85 12.21 2.24
CA THR A 453 13.48 11.65 2.20
C THR A 453 12.71 11.92 3.49
N HIS A 454 11.38 12.05 3.36
CA HIS A 454 10.45 12.23 4.47
C HIS A 454 10.19 10.93 5.23
N LEU A 455 10.43 9.79 4.58
CA LEU A 455 10.11 8.47 5.11
C LEU A 455 10.86 8.12 6.41
N TRP A 456 11.99 8.78 6.67
CA TRP A 456 12.67 8.67 7.95
C TRP A 456 11.78 9.14 9.11
N ASN A 457 11.24 10.37 9.02
CA ASN A 457 10.38 10.93 10.07
C ASN A 457 9.09 10.11 10.18
N GLU A 458 8.49 9.73 9.05
CA GLU A 458 7.31 8.86 9.07
C GLU A 458 7.60 7.53 9.78
N SER A 459 8.71 6.86 9.46
CA SER A 459 9.07 5.59 10.09
C SER A 459 9.38 5.73 11.58
N LEU A 460 10.01 6.83 11.99
CA LEU A 460 10.24 7.17 13.39
C LEU A 460 8.90 7.31 14.16
N HIS A 461 7.86 7.85 13.52
CA HIS A 461 6.55 8.13 14.11
C HIS A 461 5.47 7.07 13.87
N ARG A 462 5.70 6.09 12.97
CA ARG A 462 4.85 4.90 12.80
C ARG A 462 5.07 3.88 13.91
N HIS A 463 6.16 4.00 14.66
CA HIS A 463 6.46 3.24 15.88
C HIS A 463 6.57 1.72 15.67
N ALA A 464 7.04 1.24 14.51
CA ALA A 464 7.21 -0.20 14.28
C ALA A 464 8.08 -0.90 15.37
N TYR A 465 9.02 -0.16 15.96
CA TYR A 465 9.83 -0.62 17.08
C TYR A 465 9.04 -0.84 18.38
N PHE A 466 7.84 -0.24 18.56
CA PHE A 466 6.96 -0.55 19.68
C PHE A 466 6.48 -2.01 19.59
N THR A 467 6.02 -2.45 18.42
CA THR A 467 5.67 -3.85 18.16
C THR A 467 6.88 -4.77 18.42
N THR A 468 8.08 -4.39 17.97
CA THR A 468 9.30 -5.18 18.20
C THR A 468 9.62 -5.35 19.69
N LEU A 469 9.56 -4.26 20.48
CA LEU A 469 9.81 -4.31 21.93
C LEU A 469 8.71 -5.08 22.67
N ALA A 470 7.45 -4.88 22.29
CA ALA A 470 6.32 -5.60 22.88
C ALA A 470 6.37 -7.10 22.58
N ARG A 471 6.78 -7.50 21.37
CA ARG A 471 7.03 -8.92 21.02
C ARG A 471 8.25 -9.47 21.75
N ALA A 472 9.33 -8.71 21.88
CA ALA A 472 10.48 -9.13 22.67
C ALA A 472 10.12 -9.39 24.14
N TYR A 473 9.28 -8.55 24.75
CA TYR A 473 8.68 -8.84 26.05
C TYR A 473 7.84 -10.13 26.01
N TRP A 474 6.91 -10.24 25.06
CA TRP A 474 6.02 -11.40 24.90
C TRP A 474 6.75 -12.74 24.77
N GLU A 475 7.84 -12.76 24.00
CA GLU A 475 8.59 -13.96 23.65
C GLU A 475 9.66 -14.34 24.68
N THR A 476 10.04 -13.42 25.58
CA THR A 476 11.12 -13.65 26.55
C THR A 476 10.70 -13.54 28.01
N GLY A 477 9.57 -12.87 28.30
CA GLY A 477 9.18 -12.47 29.65
C GLY A 477 10.09 -11.41 30.29
N ASN A 478 11.07 -10.85 29.57
CA ASN A 478 12.02 -9.91 30.15
C ASN A 478 11.45 -8.48 30.20
N GLU A 479 11.17 -8.01 31.41
CA GLU A 479 10.52 -6.72 31.66
C GLU A 479 11.28 -5.51 31.11
N ARG A 480 12.60 -5.60 30.87
CA ARG A 480 13.39 -4.47 30.33
C ARG A 480 12.85 -3.93 29.01
N TYR A 481 12.27 -4.80 28.17
CA TYR A 481 11.67 -4.39 26.90
C TYR A 481 10.36 -3.62 27.12
N ALA A 482 9.52 -4.08 28.05
CA ALA A 482 8.30 -3.37 28.43
C ALA A 482 8.62 -2.01 29.10
N THR A 483 9.67 -1.94 29.92
CA THR A 483 10.16 -0.69 30.52
C THR A 483 10.58 0.30 29.46
N ALA A 484 11.46 -0.10 28.54
CA ALA A 484 11.94 0.77 27.48
C ALA A 484 10.80 1.25 26.56
N LEU A 485 9.85 0.37 26.25
CA LEU A 485 8.66 0.72 25.49
C LEU A 485 7.82 1.77 26.22
N ALA A 486 7.50 1.56 27.50
CA ALA A 486 6.71 2.50 28.30
C ALA A 486 7.39 3.88 28.39
N GLU A 487 8.71 3.92 28.58
CA GLU A 487 9.49 5.16 28.60
C GLU A 487 9.41 5.91 27.27
N MET A 488 9.63 5.24 26.14
CA MET A 488 9.56 5.85 24.80
C MET A 488 8.15 6.34 24.46
N TRP A 489 7.13 5.55 24.81
CA TRP A 489 5.74 5.90 24.53
C TRP A 489 5.30 7.13 25.33
N MET A 490 5.61 7.16 26.62
CA MET A 490 5.31 8.30 27.47
C MET A 490 6.13 9.53 27.09
N ASP A 491 7.37 9.36 26.62
CA ASP A 491 8.15 10.47 26.07
C ASP A 491 7.52 11.06 24.82
N TRP A 492 7.08 10.21 23.88
CA TRP A 492 6.42 10.64 22.66
C TRP A 492 5.13 11.42 22.96
N ILE A 493 4.26 10.90 23.84
CA ILE A 493 3.00 11.56 24.23
C ILE A 493 3.27 12.95 24.81
N ARG A 494 4.32 13.10 25.62
CA ARG A 494 4.69 14.40 26.21
C ARG A 494 5.30 15.37 25.21
N CYS A 495 6.11 14.88 24.26
CA CYS A 495 6.80 15.69 23.26
C CYS A 495 5.90 16.15 22.11
N ASN A 496 4.90 15.34 21.76
CA ASN A 496 4.14 15.51 20.53
C ASN A 496 2.64 15.68 20.85
N PRO A 497 2.24 16.77 21.54
CA PRO A 497 0.83 17.03 21.82
C PRO A 497 0.03 17.19 20.53
N ARG A 498 -1.26 16.84 20.56
CA ARG A 498 -2.12 16.93 19.38
C ARG A 498 -2.19 18.35 18.82
N PRO A 499 -1.89 18.55 17.53
CA PRO A 499 -2.15 19.82 16.89
C PRO A 499 -3.65 20.03 16.73
N ARG A 500 -4.13 21.22 17.12
CA ARG A 500 -5.57 21.56 16.98
C ARG A 500 -5.93 22.12 15.61
N LEU A 501 -4.93 22.66 14.91
CA LEU A 501 -5.13 23.45 13.70
C LEU A 501 -4.40 22.90 12.47
N THR A 502 -3.67 21.81 12.55
CA THR A 502 -2.99 21.24 11.37
C THR A 502 -3.28 19.76 11.27
N SER A 503 -3.33 19.26 10.03
CA SER A 503 -3.39 17.83 9.75
C SER A 503 -2.05 17.12 9.98
N GLY A 504 -0.93 17.86 10.09
CA GLY A 504 0.42 17.32 10.10
C GLY A 504 0.95 16.86 8.73
N ASN A 505 0.11 16.90 7.67
CA ASN A 505 0.48 16.34 6.36
C ASN A 505 1.49 17.20 5.59
N GLY A 506 1.50 18.52 5.80
CA GLY A 506 2.40 19.45 5.10
C GLY A 506 3.85 19.45 5.57
N ASN A 507 4.12 18.87 6.75
CA ASN A 507 5.43 18.95 7.42
C ASN A 507 6.24 17.66 7.32
N ALA A 508 5.88 16.71 6.46
CA ALA A 508 6.44 15.35 6.46
C ALA A 508 7.98 15.27 6.45
N MET A 509 8.66 16.28 5.89
CA MET A 509 10.12 16.36 5.81
C MET A 509 10.81 16.79 7.12
N THR A 510 10.07 17.32 8.09
CA THR A 510 10.57 17.86 9.36
C THR A 510 9.83 17.31 10.57
N ASP A 511 8.55 16.97 10.43
CA ASP A 511 7.71 16.42 11.49
C ASP A 511 6.55 15.61 10.90
N SER A 512 6.48 14.32 11.23
CA SER A 512 5.38 13.42 10.85
C SER A 512 4.62 12.88 12.07
N SER A 513 4.80 13.48 13.25
CA SER A 513 4.19 13.03 14.51
C SER A 513 2.67 12.91 14.41
N TRP A 514 2.01 13.86 13.75
CA TRP A 514 0.57 13.88 13.55
C TRP A 514 0.14 13.80 12.08
N GLN A 515 1.06 13.44 11.16
CA GLN A 515 0.66 13.11 9.79
C GLN A 515 -0.44 12.05 9.83
N THR A 516 -1.52 12.30 9.10
CA THR A 516 -2.77 11.50 9.16
C THR A 516 -2.56 10.02 8.84
N LEU A 517 -1.82 9.68 7.78
CA LEU A 517 -1.44 8.29 7.48
C LEU A 517 -0.69 7.63 8.65
N THR A 518 0.37 8.28 9.13
CA THR A 518 1.18 7.77 10.25
C THR A 518 0.35 7.62 11.53
N THR A 519 -0.62 8.50 11.76
CA THR A 519 -1.60 8.41 12.85
C THR A 519 -2.55 7.22 12.68
N GLY A 520 -3.06 6.99 11.46
CA GLY A 520 -3.86 5.82 11.10
C GLY A 520 -3.14 4.52 11.42
N ILE A 521 -1.90 4.36 10.95
CA ILE A 521 -1.04 3.18 11.18
C ILE A 521 -0.84 2.89 12.67
N ARG A 522 -0.60 3.94 13.48
CA ARG A 522 -0.46 3.77 14.93
C ARG A 522 -1.73 3.21 15.55
N LEU A 523 -2.88 3.78 15.21
CA LEU A 523 -4.17 3.40 15.80
C LEU A 523 -4.70 2.07 15.28
N GLU A 524 -4.39 1.72 14.03
CA GLU A 524 -4.91 0.52 13.43
C GLU A 524 -4.35 -0.74 14.12
N ASN A 525 -3.03 -0.80 14.28
CA ASN A 525 -2.38 -2.04 14.74
C ASN A 525 -1.27 -1.79 15.77
N VAL A 526 -0.33 -0.87 15.50
CA VAL A 526 0.94 -0.79 16.25
C VAL A 526 0.72 -0.55 17.74
N TRP A 527 -0.10 0.44 18.09
CA TRP A 527 -0.35 0.78 19.50
C TRP A 527 -1.21 -0.27 20.19
N LEU A 528 -2.19 -0.87 19.52
CA LEU A 528 -3.03 -1.90 20.13
C LEU A 528 -2.26 -3.19 20.38
N ASP A 529 -1.44 -3.65 19.43
CA ASP A 529 -0.55 -4.80 19.63
C ASP A 529 0.43 -4.55 20.80
N ALA A 530 1.04 -3.37 20.87
CA ALA A 530 1.95 -3.02 21.96
C ALA A 530 1.24 -2.93 23.32
N LEU A 531 0.06 -2.29 23.39
CA LEU A 531 -0.72 -2.17 24.61
C LEU A 531 -1.18 -3.55 25.10
N TYR A 532 -1.83 -4.35 24.25
CA TYR A 532 -2.39 -5.65 24.66
C TYR A 532 -1.35 -6.73 24.92
N ARG A 533 -0.09 -6.57 24.51
CA ARG A 533 1.00 -7.45 24.96
C ARG A 533 1.56 -7.06 26.32
N CYS A 534 1.53 -5.78 26.67
CA CYS A 534 2.23 -5.23 27.83
C CYS A 534 1.29 -4.68 28.92
N LEU A 535 -0.04 -4.75 28.76
CA LEU A 535 -1.02 -4.13 29.66
C LEU A 535 -0.91 -4.61 31.11
N GLY A 536 -0.44 -5.85 31.32
CA GLY A 536 -0.16 -6.43 32.64
C GLY A 536 1.27 -6.25 33.15
N ALA A 537 2.17 -5.64 32.37
CA ALA A 537 3.56 -5.46 32.76
C ALA A 537 3.70 -4.32 33.79
N PRO A 538 4.58 -4.44 34.81
CA PRO A 538 4.74 -3.42 35.85
C PRO A 538 5.00 -1.97 35.36
N PRO A 539 5.75 -1.74 34.27
CA PRO A 539 5.98 -0.37 33.75
C PRO A 539 4.73 0.31 33.17
N PHE A 540 3.66 -0.43 32.87
CA PHE A 540 2.38 0.11 32.40
C PHE A 540 1.51 0.48 33.61
N THR A 541 1.94 1.51 34.34
CA THR A 541 1.23 2.03 35.52
C THR A 541 -0.16 2.58 35.17
N ASP A 542 -0.96 2.89 36.17
CA ASP A 542 -2.30 3.45 35.95
C ASP A 542 -2.24 4.76 35.16
N GLU A 543 -1.28 5.63 35.48
CA GLU A 543 -1.04 6.88 34.76
C GLU A 543 -0.62 6.64 33.31
N ALA A 544 0.25 5.65 33.06
CA ALA A 544 0.69 5.31 31.72
C ALA A 544 -0.47 4.78 30.88
N VAL A 545 -1.28 3.85 31.42
CA VAL A 545 -2.46 3.31 30.74
C VAL A 545 -3.44 4.45 30.40
N VAL A 546 -3.76 5.32 31.35
CA VAL A 546 -4.70 6.43 31.13
C VAL A 546 -4.14 7.45 30.12
N ALA A 547 -2.85 7.77 30.16
CA ALA A 547 -2.22 8.67 29.19
C ALA A 547 -2.23 8.09 27.76
N ILE A 548 -1.97 6.79 27.62
CA ILE A 548 -2.03 6.09 26.33
C ILE A 548 -3.47 6.12 25.80
N VAL A 549 -4.47 5.74 26.60
CA VAL A 549 -5.88 5.75 26.19
C VAL A 549 -6.38 7.16 25.85
N ARG A 550 -5.94 8.19 26.60
CA ARG A 550 -6.18 9.59 26.27
C ARG A 550 -5.63 9.95 24.89
N SER A 551 -4.39 9.56 24.61
CA SER A 551 -3.75 9.82 23.32
C SER A 551 -4.43 9.06 22.17
N PHE A 552 -4.97 7.86 22.40
CA PHE A 552 -5.86 7.18 21.44
C PHE A 552 -7.06 8.06 21.08
N GLY A 553 -7.74 8.63 22.09
CA GLY A 553 -8.87 9.53 21.87
C GLY A 553 -8.50 10.82 21.15
N GLU A 554 -7.33 11.41 21.44
CA GLU A 554 -6.81 12.57 20.71
C GLU A 554 -6.54 12.24 19.23
N GLN A 555 -5.87 11.12 18.96
CA GLN A 555 -5.59 10.66 17.60
C GLN A 555 -6.86 10.32 16.81
N ALA A 556 -7.85 9.67 17.42
CA ALA A 556 -9.13 9.42 16.78
C ALA A 556 -9.84 10.73 16.38
N ARG A 557 -9.84 11.74 17.27
CA ARG A 557 -10.39 13.07 16.95
C ARG A 557 -9.61 13.77 15.84
N HIS A 558 -8.29 13.59 15.80
CA HIS A 558 -7.44 14.10 14.71
C HIS A 558 -7.82 13.50 13.36
N LEU A 559 -7.90 12.17 13.26
CA LEU A 559 -8.28 11.46 12.03
C LEU A 559 -9.72 11.77 11.59
N ARG A 560 -10.62 11.98 12.55
CA ARG A 560 -11.99 12.44 12.24
C ARG A 560 -11.96 13.83 11.62
N GLN A 561 -11.18 14.75 12.19
CA GLN A 561 -11.13 16.16 11.78
C GLN A 561 -10.48 16.37 10.42
N TRP A 562 -9.47 15.57 10.06
CA TRP A 562 -8.62 15.81 8.89
C TRP A 562 -8.59 14.62 7.91
N PRO A 563 -9.72 14.26 7.28
CA PRO A 563 -9.71 13.20 6.26
C PRO A 563 -8.88 13.57 5.04
N SER A 564 -8.14 12.62 4.50
CA SER A 564 -7.45 12.73 3.20
C SER A 564 -8.23 12.00 2.07
N SER A 565 -7.53 11.31 1.15
CA SER A 565 -8.12 10.47 0.09
C SER A 565 -7.18 9.31 -0.27
N GLY A 566 -7.58 8.40 -1.15
CA GLY A 566 -6.73 7.30 -1.62
C GLY A 566 -6.36 6.36 -0.48
N ASN A 567 -5.21 5.69 -0.59
CA ASN A 567 -4.76 4.74 0.43
C ASN A 567 -4.63 5.36 1.84
N TRP A 568 -4.37 6.67 1.95
CA TRP A 568 -4.30 7.37 3.23
C TRP A 568 -5.66 7.38 3.93
N LEU A 569 -6.74 7.73 3.21
CA LEU A 569 -8.09 7.75 3.79
C LEU A 569 -8.53 6.36 4.24
N THR A 570 -8.10 5.31 3.53
CA THR A 570 -8.33 3.92 3.91
C THR A 570 -7.71 3.66 5.28
N GLU A 571 -6.42 3.93 5.45
CA GLU A 571 -5.69 3.68 6.70
C GLU A 571 -6.16 4.59 7.86
N GLU A 572 -6.47 5.86 7.58
CA GLU A 572 -7.06 6.78 8.56
C GLU A 572 -8.40 6.26 9.08
N SER A 573 -9.23 5.73 8.18
CA SER A 573 -10.54 5.20 8.52
C SER A 573 -10.41 3.90 9.31
N MET A 574 -9.47 3.03 8.94
CA MET A 574 -9.18 1.82 9.71
C MET A 574 -8.68 2.14 11.12
N GLY A 575 -7.75 3.09 11.28
CA GLY A 575 -7.30 3.57 12.57
C GLY A 575 -8.44 4.17 13.41
N LEU A 576 -9.30 4.99 12.79
CA LEU A 576 -10.46 5.60 13.44
C LEU A 576 -11.51 4.56 13.89
N TYR A 577 -11.84 3.60 13.03
CA TYR A 577 -12.74 2.50 13.37
C TYR A 577 -12.20 1.70 14.54
N THR A 578 -10.92 1.35 14.48
CA THR A 578 -10.29 0.49 15.49
C THR A 578 -10.24 1.19 16.85
N ALA A 579 -9.94 2.49 16.89
CA ALA A 579 -10.02 3.28 18.12
C ALA A 579 -11.45 3.32 18.69
N GLY A 580 -12.47 3.56 17.84
CA GLY A 580 -13.88 3.56 18.25
C GLY A 580 -14.42 2.18 18.65
N MET A 581 -13.82 1.10 18.14
CA MET A 581 -14.14 -0.27 18.52
C MET A 581 -13.49 -0.64 19.86
N MET A 582 -12.20 -0.32 20.03
CA MET A 582 -11.41 -0.74 21.19
C MET A 582 -11.61 0.13 22.43
N PHE A 583 -12.11 1.36 22.29
CA PHE A 583 -12.38 2.27 23.40
C PHE A 583 -13.82 2.80 23.37
N PRO A 584 -14.84 1.93 23.52
CA PRO A 584 -16.25 2.32 23.53
C PRO A 584 -16.63 3.15 24.77
N GLU A 585 -15.71 3.36 25.70
CA GLU A 585 -15.86 4.27 26.83
C GLU A 585 -15.90 5.74 26.40
N PHE A 586 -15.38 6.11 25.22
CA PHE A 586 -15.53 7.46 24.70
C PHE A 586 -16.94 7.70 24.16
N ARG A 587 -17.54 8.86 24.48
CA ARG A 587 -18.84 9.26 23.92
C ARG A 587 -18.84 9.33 22.40
N ASP A 588 -17.70 9.72 21.83
CA ASP A 588 -17.50 9.88 20.39
C ASP A 588 -17.28 8.54 19.66
N ALA A 589 -17.06 7.42 20.37
CA ALA A 589 -16.65 6.16 19.77
C ALA A 589 -17.64 5.59 18.73
N PRO A 590 -18.98 5.60 18.95
CA PRO A 590 -19.94 5.18 17.93
C PRO A 590 -19.86 6.04 16.65
N GLU A 591 -19.67 7.35 16.81
CA GLU A 591 -19.53 8.28 15.69
C GLU A 591 -18.21 8.03 14.93
N TRP A 592 -17.12 7.72 15.63
CA TRP A 592 -15.85 7.34 14.99
C TRP A 592 -16.01 6.10 14.10
N ARG A 593 -16.65 5.04 14.62
CA ARG A 593 -16.91 3.82 13.84
C ARG A 593 -17.79 4.11 12.64
N LYS A 594 -18.89 4.83 12.83
CA LYS A 594 -19.81 5.21 11.75
C LYS A 594 -19.09 5.97 10.63
N VAL A 595 -18.34 7.03 10.97
CA VAL A 595 -17.61 7.85 9.99
C VAL A 595 -16.57 7.02 9.25
N ALA A 596 -15.85 6.14 9.93
CA ALA A 596 -14.89 5.25 9.30
C ALA A 596 -15.55 4.28 8.30
N VAL A 597 -16.66 3.64 8.69
CA VAL A 597 -17.43 2.75 7.80
C VAL A 597 -17.95 3.51 6.59
N GLU A 598 -18.51 4.71 6.78
CA GLU A 598 -19.01 5.55 5.67
C GLU A 598 -17.89 5.96 4.69
N ARG A 599 -16.69 6.27 5.19
CA ARG A 599 -15.52 6.59 4.36
C ARG A 599 -15.08 5.39 3.53
N LEU A 600 -14.80 4.27 4.19
CA LEU A 600 -14.34 3.03 3.54
C LEU A 600 -15.35 2.51 2.52
N TYR A 601 -16.64 2.49 2.89
CA TYR A 601 -17.70 2.05 1.99
C TYR A 601 -17.81 2.93 0.74
N ARG A 602 -17.67 4.26 0.88
CA ARG A 602 -17.66 5.18 -0.26
C ARG A 602 -16.45 4.96 -1.17
N GLN A 603 -15.27 4.70 -0.61
CA GLN A 603 -14.05 4.43 -1.40
C GLN A 603 -14.20 3.21 -2.32
N LEU A 604 -15.01 2.21 -1.96
CA LEU A 604 -15.27 1.05 -2.83
C LEU A 604 -15.98 1.41 -4.16
N ASP A 605 -16.65 2.56 -4.21
CA ASP A 605 -17.28 3.10 -5.42
C ASP A 605 -16.40 4.15 -6.10
N ASP A 606 -15.67 4.92 -5.30
CA ASP A 606 -14.94 6.11 -5.74
C ASP A 606 -13.48 5.82 -6.13
N GLU A 607 -12.85 4.82 -5.53
CA GLU A 607 -11.42 4.55 -5.63
C GLU A 607 -11.10 3.12 -6.07
N VAL A 608 -12.10 2.24 -6.18
CA VAL A 608 -11.97 0.88 -6.73
C VAL A 608 -12.77 0.75 -8.02
N TYR A 609 -12.07 0.53 -9.13
CA TYR A 609 -12.70 0.37 -10.44
C TYR A 609 -13.70 -0.81 -10.46
N PRO A 610 -14.65 -0.83 -11.41
CA PRO A 610 -15.58 -1.95 -11.58
C PRO A 610 -14.87 -3.31 -11.79
N ASP A 611 -13.67 -3.28 -12.35
CA ASP A 611 -12.82 -4.45 -12.59
C ASP A 611 -11.93 -4.85 -11.40
N GLY A 612 -12.10 -4.17 -10.26
CA GLY A 612 -11.58 -4.58 -8.95
C GLY A 612 -10.24 -3.94 -8.55
N MET A 613 -9.54 -3.29 -9.47
CA MET A 613 -8.29 -2.61 -9.17
C MET A 613 -8.53 -1.27 -8.48
N GLU A 614 -7.75 -0.98 -7.45
CA GLU A 614 -7.71 0.34 -6.83
C GLU A 614 -7.02 1.35 -7.79
N TYR A 615 -7.58 2.55 -7.90
CA TYR A 615 -7.24 3.56 -8.91
C TYR A 615 -5.81 4.14 -8.86
N GLU A 616 -5.01 3.83 -7.84
CA GLU A 616 -3.58 4.15 -7.80
C GLU A 616 -2.78 3.27 -8.76
N LEU A 617 -3.37 2.15 -9.24
CA LEU A 617 -2.79 1.21 -10.21
C LEU A 617 -1.47 0.55 -9.78
N ALA A 618 -1.07 0.71 -8.52
CA ALA A 618 0.08 0.03 -7.93
C ALA A 618 -0.37 -1.26 -7.21
N SER A 619 0.12 -2.41 -7.68
CA SER A 619 -0.37 -3.74 -7.26
C SER A 619 -0.25 -3.96 -5.74
N GLY A 620 0.86 -3.56 -5.13
CA GLY A 620 1.06 -3.66 -3.68
C GLY A 620 0.14 -2.75 -2.85
N TYR A 621 -0.18 -1.55 -3.34
CA TYR A 621 -1.12 -0.66 -2.66
C TYR A 621 -2.55 -1.18 -2.77
N SER A 622 -2.95 -1.67 -3.94
CA SER A 622 -4.24 -2.37 -4.12
C SER A 622 -4.39 -3.56 -3.17
N ASN A 623 -3.32 -4.37 -3.01
CA ASN A 623 -3.27 -5.48 -2.04
C ASN A 623 -3.43 -5.02 -0.59
N TRP A 624 -2.85 -3.88 -0.23
CA TRP A 624 -3.01 -3.30 1.10
C TRP A 624 -4.43 -2.79 1.33
N VAL A 625 -5.04 -2.14 0.33
CA VAL A 625 -6.43 -1.65 0.42
C VAL A 625 -7.41 -2.81 0.57
N VAL A 626 -7.32 -3.88 -0.24
CA VAL A 626 -8.20 -5.06 -0.08
C VAL A 626 -8.02 -5.73 1.28
N SER A 627 -6.80 -5.75 1.81
CA SER A 627 -6.54 -6.23 3.18
C SER A 627 -7.25 -5.38 4.22
N ASN A 628 -7.18 -4.05 4.11
CA ASN A 628 -7.78 -3.12 5.07
C ASN A 628 -9.31 -3.20 5.07
N VAL A 629 -9.95 -3.15 3.90
CA VAL A 629 -11.43 -3.28 3.81
C VAL A 629 -11.91 -4.65 4.29
N SER A 630 -11.09 -5.70 4.14
CA SER A 630 -11.40 -7.01 4.71
C SER A 630 -11.16 -7.06 6.22
N ASN A 631 -10.12 -6.37 6.74
CA ASN A 631 -9.84 -6.28 8.18
C ASN A 631 -10.99 -5.62 8.93
N LEU A 632 -11.71 -4.71 8.29
CA LEU A 632 -12.92 -4.12 8.85
C LEU A 632 -13.98 -5.18 9.17
N VAL A 633 -14.17 -6.16 8.29
CA VAL A 633 -15.11 -7.27 8.49
C VAL A 633 -14.71 -8.11 9.69
N ASP A 634 -13.45 -8.57 9.72
CA ASP A 634 -12.95 -9.42 10.81
C ASP A 634 -13.04 -8.72 12.17
N ARG A 635 -12.69 -7.43 12.23
CA ARG A 635 -12.77 -6.62 13.45
C ARG A 635 -14.21 -6.41 13.90
N ALA A 636 -15.11 -6.16 12.95
CA ALA A 636 -16.53 -6.03 13.24
C ALA A 636 -17.10 -7.35 13.79
N ASP A 637 -16.80 -8.49 13.15
CA ASP A 637 -17.26 -9.81 13.58
C ASP A 637 -16.71 -10.18 14.97
N MET A 638 -15.41 -9.94 15.20
CA MET A 638 -14.73 -10.20 16.49
C MET A 638 -15.41 -9.52 17.68
N ASN A 639 -16.03 -8.35 17.45
CA ASN A 639 -16.64 -7.52 18.49
C ASN A 639 -18.18 -7.44 18.38
N GLY A 640 -18.81 -8.27 17.54
CA GLY A 640 -20.27 -8.28 17.37
C GLY A 640 -20.84 -7.00 16.73
N LEU A 641 -20.02 -6.28 15.96
CA LEU A 641 -20.36 -5.00 15.30
C LEU A 641 -20.68 -5.17 13.81
N ARG A 642 -20.85 -6.40 13.32
CA ARG A 642 -21.13 -6.71 11.91
C ARG A 642 -22.32 -5.93 11.34
N ALA A 643 -23.34 -5.70 12.17
CA ALA A 643 -24.54 -4.96 11.79
C ALA A 643 -24.30 -3.46 11.53
N GLU A 644 -23.13 -2.91 11.91
CA GLU A 644 -22.75 -1.54 11.57
C GLU A 644 -22.27 -1.41 10.11
N LEU A 645 -21.93 -2.52 9.45
CA LEU A 645 -21.50 -2.52 8.06
C LEU A 645 -22.70 -2.58 7.10
N PRO A 646 -22.65 -1.89 5.94
CA PRO A 646 -23.67 -2.01 4.90
C PRO A 646 -23.89 -3.45 4.43
N ALA A 647 -25.13 -3.81 4.12
CA ALA A 647 -25.50 -5.19 3.80
C ALA A 647 -24.80 -5.75 2.54
N ASP A 648 -24.49 -4.89 1.58
CA ASP A 648 -23.81 -5.21 0.32
C ASP A 648 -22.28 -5.04 0.40
N TYR A 649 -21.71 -4.75 1.57
CA TYR A 649 -20.27 -4.50 1.73
C TYR A 649 -19.40 -5.65 1.19
N LEU A 650 -19.75 -6.91 1.48
CA LEU A 650 -19.00 -8.06 0.98
C LEU A 650 -19.06 -8.18 -0.54
N ALA A 651 -20.23 -7.94 -1.14
CA ALA A 651 -20.39 -7.98 -2.59
C ALA A 651 -19.48 -6.93 -3.28
N LYS A 652 -19.26 -5.77 -2.64
CA LYS A 652 -18.37 -4.73 -3.18
C LYS A 652 -16.89 -5.06 -3.11
N ILE A 653 -16.43 -5.83 -2.13
CA ILE A 653 -15.00 -6.18 -2.02
C ILE A 653 -14.65 -7.45 -2.82
N GLU A 654 -15.63 -8.28 -3.20
CA GLU A 654 -15.41 -9.50 -4.00
C GLU A 654 -14.68 -9.21 -5.33
N LYS A 655 -15.04 -8.11 -6.02
CA LYS A 655 -14.38 -7.70 -7.27
C LYS A 655 -12.87 -7.47 -7.11
N MET A 656 -12.42 -7.02 -5.94
CA MET A 656 -10.99 -6.80 -5.69
C MET A 656 -10.21 -8.12 -5.66
N TYR A 657 -10.81 -9.18 -5.12
CA TYR A 657 -10.26 -10.54 -5.17
C TYR A 657 -10.28 -11.12 -6.59
N ASN A 658 -11.27 -10.76 -7.42
CA ASN A 658 -11.28 -11.16 -8.83
C ASN A 658 -10.07 -10.62 -9.58
N TYR A 659 -9.72 -9.34 -9.36
CA TYR A 659 -8.50 -8.77 -9.93
C TYR A 659 -7.27 -9.55 -9.49
N GLN A 660 -7.12 -9.83 -8.18
CA GLN A 660 -5.98 -10.62 -7.68
C GLN A 660 -5.86 -11.98 -8.37
N LEU A 661 -6.95 -12.73 -8.49
CA LEU A 661 -6.97 -14.04 -9.14
C LEU A 661 -6.62 -13.93 -10.62
N LEU A 662 -7.28 -13.06 -11.36
CA LEU A 662 -7.21 -13.00 -12.83
C LEU A 662 -5.94 -12.27 -13.33
N ALA A 663 -5.28 -11.47 -12.48
CA ALA A 663 -4.03 -10.80 -12.78
C ALA A 663 -2.78 -11.50 -12.21
N MET A 664 -2.90 -12.53 -11.35
CA MET A 664 -1.72 -13.20 -10.81
C MET A 664 -0.95 -13.98 -11.90
N MET A 665 0.37 -13.90 -11.81
CA MET A 665 1.31 -14.75 -12.53
C MET A 665 1.19 -16.21 -12.04
N PRO A 666 1.71 -17.19 -12.79
CA PRO A 666 1.60 -18.62 -12.45
C PRO A 666 2.15 -19.04 -11.06
N ASN A 667 3.02 -18.24 -10.45
CA ASN A 667 3.52 -18.49 -9.09
C ASN A 667 2.59 -17.96 -7.98
N GLY A 668 1.48 -17.32 -8.33
CA GLY A 668 0.53 -16.72 -7.40
C GLY A 668 0.86 -15.29 -6.98
N ALA A 669 1.83 -14.63 -7.62
CA ALA A 669 2.15 -13.23 -7.36
C ALA A 669 1.56 -12.30 -8.42
N LEU A 670 1.15 -11.08 -8.05
CA LEU A 670 0.91 -10.00 -9.00
C LEU A 670 2.23 -9.43 -9.53
N PRO A 671 2.27 -8.95 -10.79
CA PRO A 671 3.41 -8.17 -11.29
C PRO A 671 3.67 -6.92 -10.45
N GLY A 672 4.94 -6.53 -10.32
CA GLY A 672 5.37 -5.37 -9.51
C GLY A 672 5.19 -4.03 -10.20
N LEU A 673 3.97 -3.73 -10.67
CA LEU A 673 3.67 -2.50 -11.42
C LEU A 673 3.74 -1.25 -10.53
N ASN A 674 4.13 -0.13 -11.14
CA ASN A 674 4.18 1.18 -10.48
C ASN A 674 5.07 1.14 -9.22
N ASP A 675 4.71 1.87 -8.15
CA ASP A 675 5.42 1.85 -6.86
C ASP A 675 5.24 0.52 -6.08
N SER A 676 5.41 -0.62 -6.73
CA SER A 676 5.33 -1.93 -6.13
C SER A 676 6.48 -2.85 -6.53
N GLY A 677 6.54 -4.01 -5.88
CA GLY A 677 7.30 -5.16 -6.33
C GLY A 677 6.35 -6.35 -6.45
N PRO A 678 6.80 -7.49 -7.01
CA PRO A 678 5.95 -8.67 -7.09
C PRO A 678 5.40 -9.07 -5.71
N ALA A 679 4.08 -9.26 -5.63
CA ALA A 679 3.39 -9.51 -4.37
C ALA A 679 2.58 -10.80 -4.42
N ASP A 680 2.88 -11.76 -3.55
CA ASP A 680 2.16 -13.03 -3.41
C ASP A 680 0.73 -12.78 -2.89
N VAL A 681 -0.28 -13.12 -3.71
CA VAL A 681 -1.70 -12.93 -3.39
C VAL A 681 -2.38 -14.21 -2.92
N ARG A 682 -1.67 -15.33 -2.79
CA ARG A 682 -2.30 -16.60 -2.38
C ARG A 682 -2.94 -16.53 -1.00
N GLY A 683 -2.31 -15.81 -0.06
CA GLY A 683 -2.87 -15.55 1.26
C GLY A 683 -4.14 -14.68 1.21
N ALA A 684 -4.15 -13.67 0.33
CA ALA A 684 -5.35 -12.86 0.10
C ALA A 684 -6.47 -13.69 -0.52
N LEU A 685 -6.19 -14.51 -1.53
CA LEU A 685 -7.17 -15.42 -2.13
C LEU A 685 -7.70 -16.47 -1.15
N ALA A 686 -6.87 -16.99 -0.25
CA ALA A 686 -7.34 -17.88 0.82
C ALA A 686 -8.35 -17.18 1.73
N ARG A 687 -8.07 -15.92 2.10
CA ARG A 687 -9.03 -15.08 2.84
C ARG A 687 -10.28 -14.79 2.02
N GLY A 688 -10.14 -14.52 0.73
CA GLY A 688 -11.25 -14.36 -0.20
C GLY A 688 -12.15 -15.60 -0.20
N TYR A 689 -11.58 -16.80 -0.24
CA TYR A 689 -12.34 -18.04 -0.12
C TYR A 689 -13.08 -18.16 1.23
N SER A 690 -12.45 -17.78 2.34
CA SER A 690 -13.12 -17.75 3.66
C SER A 690 -14.32 -16.80 3.69
N LEU A 691 -14.23 -15.64 3.02
CA LEU A 691 -15.32 -14.67 2.92
C LEU A 691 -16.39 -15.08 1.90
N PHE A 692 -16.00 -15.81 0.86
CA PHE A 692 -16.83 -16.21 -0.28
C PHE A 692 -16.67 -17.72 -0.57
N PRO A 693 -17.20 -18.62 0.29
CA PRO A 693 -16.96 -20.07 0.18
C PRO A 693 -17.49 -20.72 -1.10
N GLY A 694 -18.33 -20.03 -1.88
CA GLY A 694 -18.75 -20.49 -3.22
C GLY A 694 -17.71 -20.26 -4.32
N ARG A 695 -16.64 -19.50 -4.05
CA ARG A 695 -15.58 -19.15 -5.00
C ARG A 695 -14.43 -20.16 -4.95
N GLU A 696 -14.71 -21.37 -5.40
CA GLU A 696 -13.70 -22.46 -5.50
C GLU A 696 -12.49 -22.09 -6.37
N ASP A 697 -12.62 -21.08 -7.22
CA ASP A 697 -11.53 -20.48 -7.99
C ASP A 697 -10.58 -19.63 -7.14
N PHE A 698 -11.04 -19.01 -6.05
CA PHE A 698 -10.16 -18.43 -5.04
C PHE A 698 -9.36 -19.50 -4.31
N LEU A 699 -9.98 -20.64 -3.98
CA LEU A 699 -9.27 -21.79 -3.41
C LEU A 699 -8.23 -22.33 -4.40
N PHE A 700 -8.57 -22.41 -5.69
CA PHE A 700 -7.63 -22.75 -6.76
C PHE A 700 -6.43 -21.82 -6.78
N GLY A 701 -6.66 -20.50 -6.84
CA GLY A 701 -5.55 -19.53 -6.86
C GLY A 701 -4.69 -19.59 -5.60
N SER A 702 -5.30 -19.73 -4.42
CA SER A 702 -4.59 -19.83 -3.14
C SER A 702 -3.72 -21.08 -2.99
N THR A 703 -4.06 -22.16 -3.71
CA THR A 703 -3.36 -23.46 -3.66
C THR A 703 -2.59 -23.78 -4.93
N LEU A 704 -2.56 -22.86 -5.89
CA LEU A 704 -1.97 -23.05 -7.22
C LEU A 704 -2.49 -24.34 -7.91
N GLY A 705 -3.81 -24.54 -7.82
CA GLY A 705 -4.53 -25.63 -8.48
C GLY A 705 -4.50 -26.99 -7.80
N ALA A 706 -3.90 -27.11 -6.61
CA ALA A 706 -3.97 -28.35 -5.86
C ALA A 706 -5.36 -28.64 -5.25
N ARG A 707 -6.17 -27.60 -5.02
CA ARG A 707 -7.58 -27.70 -4.62
C ARG A 707 -8.40 -26.63 -5.32
N GLY A 708 -9.72 -26.70 -5.21
CA GLY A 708 -10.61 -25.75 -5.86
C GLY A 708 -10.79 -26.03 -7.35
N THR A 709 -11.45 -25.11 -8.04
CA THR A 709 -11.78 -25.24 -9.46
C THR A 709 -11.03 -24.20 -10.26
N MET A 710 -10.33 -24.63 -11.30
CA MET A 710 -9.61 -23.72 -12.20
C MET A 710 -10.57 -22.69 -12.81
N PRO A 711 -10.20 -21.39 -12.88
CA PRO A 711 -10.99 -20.39 -13.60
C PRO A 711 -11.22 -20.81 -15.05
N ALA A 712 -12.46 -20.64 -15.53
CA ALA A 712 -12.82 -20.97 -16.91
C ALA A 712 -12.14 -20.05 -17.93
N GLU A 713 -11.94 -18.79 -17.54
CA GLU A 713 -11.24 -17.81 -18.35
C GLU A 713 -9.72 -17.93 -18.14
N VAL A 714 -8.98 -17.95 -19.24
CA VAL A 714 -7.52 -18.08 -19.24
C VAL A 714 -6.89 -16.70 -19.36
N SER A 715 -7.11 -16.03 -20.49
CA SER A 715 -6.69 -14.63 -20.70
C SER A 715 -7.83 -13.68 -20.35
N HIS A 716 -7.54 -12.54 -19.74
CA HIS A 716 -8.56 -11.63 -19.20
C HIS A 716 -8.24 -10.15 -19.49
N ALA A 717 -9.27 -9.32 -19.61
CA ALA A 717 -9.13 -7.88 -19.81
C ALA A 717 -9.77 -7.10 -18.67
N PHE A 718 -9.01 -6.14 -18.13
CA PHE A 718 -9.46 -5.18 -17.13
C PHE A 718 -9.54 -3.80 -17.78
N PRO A 719 -10.68 -3.44 -18.41
CA PRO A 719 -10.75 -2.25 -19.26
C PRO A 719 -10.69 -0.93 -18.49
N TYR A 720 -11.00 -0.94 -17.18
CA TYR A 720 -10.96 0.27 -16.36
C TYR A 720 -9.55 0.53 -15.82
N CYS A 721 -8.90 -0.46 -15.23
CA CYS A 721 -7.50 -0.29 -14.83
C CYS A 721 -6.57 -0.28 -16.04
N GLY A 722 -7.02 -0.85 -17.17
CA GLY A 722 -6.30 -0.94 -18.43
C GLY A 722 -5.20 -1.99 -18.46
N HIS A 723 -5.34 -3.05 -17.67
CA HIS A 723 -4.44 -4.19 -17.70
C HIS A 723 -5.04 -5.33 -18.53
N TYR A 724 -4.22 -5.95 -19.37
CA TYR A 724 -4.64 -7.02 -20.27
C TYR A 724 -3.71 -8.21 -20.10
N VAL A 725 -4.28 -9.32 -19.64
CA VAL A 725 -3.55 -10.53 -19.28
C VAL A 725 -3.68 -11.55 -20.40
N MET A 726 -2.56 -11.88 -21.03
CA MET A 726 -2.47 -12.90 -22.07
C MET A 726 -1.74 -14.11 -21.50
N ARG A 727 -2.39 -15.28 -21.40
CA ARG A 727 -1.74 -16.48 -20.85
C ARG A 727 -2.12 -17.77 -21.56
N SER A 728 -1.24 -18.77 -21.49
CA SER A 728 -1.47 -20.11 -22.07
C SER A 728 -2.27 -21.04 -21.15
N GLY A 729 -2.28 -20.74 -19.86
CA GLY A 729 -2.87 -21.60 -18.83
C GLY A 729 -2.57 -21.07 -17.43
N TRP A 730 -2.80 -21.92 -16.42
CA TRP A 730 -2.61 -21.61 -15.00
C TRP A 730 -1.49 -22.43 -14.35
N ASP A 731 -0.92 -23.39 -15.07
CA ASP A 731 0.16 -24.23 -14.57
C ASP A 731 1.45 -23.44 -14.38
N LYS A 732 2.37 -23.96 -13.54
CA LYS A 732 3.63 -23.29 -13.18
C LYS A 732 4.48 -22.88 -14.38
N ASP A 733 4.36 -23.60 -15.50
CA ASP A 733 5.17 -23.41 -16.69
C ASP A 733 4.47 -22.55 -17.75
N ALA A 734 3.24 -22.08 -17.46
CA ALA A 734 2.46 -21.26 -18.36
C ALA A 734 3.21 -19.99 -18.79
N VAL A 735 2.98 -19.63 -20.05
CA VAL A 735 3.44 -18.39 -20.65
C VAL A 735 2.39 -17.32 -20.35
N TYR A 736 2.83 -16.19 -19.81
CA TYR A 736 2.00 -15.11 -19.28
C TYR A 736 2.60 -13.76 -19.67
N LEU A 737 1.74 -12.81 -20.05
CA LEU A 737 2.10 -11.42 -20.23
C LEU A 737 0.99 -10.52 -19.69
N LEU A 738 1.38 -9.47 -18.96
CA LEU A 738 0.50 -8.35 -18.64
C LEU A 738 0.90 -7.17 -19.53
N PHE A 739 -0.07 -6.59 -20.22
CA PHE A 739 0.06 -5.36 -21.02
C PHE A 739 -0.70 -4.22 -20.35
N ASP A 740 -0.02 -3.10 -20.12
CA ASP A 740 -0.63 -1.88 -19.58
C ASP A 740 -1.02 -0.90 -20.70
N SER A 741 -2.32 -0.60 -20.80
CA SER A 741 -2.89 0.45 -21.65
C SER A 741 -3.83 1.36 -20.84
N GLY A 742 -3.66 1.39 -19.51
CA GLY A 742 -4.50 2.12 -18.56
C GLY A 742 -4.27 3.62 -18.50
N PRO A 743 -5.09 4.32 -17.68
CA PRO A 743 -4.82 5.71 -17.33
C PRO A 743 -3.52 5.80 -16.51
N LEU A 744 -3.12 7.00 -16.11
CA LEU A 744 -1.86 7.19 -15.40
C LEU A 744 -1.88 6.56 -14.00
N GLY A 745 -2.99 6.61 -13.27
CA GLY A 745 -3.08 6.26 -11.85
C GLY A 745 -3.00 7.49 -10.94
N TYR A 746 -2.89 7.29 -9.63
CA TYR A 746 -2.85 8.35 -8.62
C TYR A 746 -1.81 8.09 -7.52
N GLY A 747 -1.00 9.11 -7.18
CA GLY A 747 -0.03 9.09 -6.09
C GLY A 747 1.24 8.27 -6.36
N HIS A 748 1.08 7.10 -6.95
CA HIS A 748 2.06 6.02 -7.08
C HIS A 748 2.35 5.63 -8.53
N GLU A 749 1.84 6.42 -9.49
CA GLU A 749 1.95 6.19 -10.93
C GLU A 749 3.38 6.27 -11.49
N HIS A 750 3.66 5.54 -12.56
CA HIS A 750 4.85 5.67 -13.41
C HIS A 750 4.49 6.25 -14.80
N GLU A 751 5.49 6.75 -15.53
CA GLU A 751 5.33 7.17 -16.95
C GLU A 751 5.62 5.99 -17.88
N ASP A 752 4.74 4.99 -17.83
CA ASP A 752 4.95 3.63 -18.31
C ASP A 752 3.87 3.12 -19.28
N LYS A 753 3.00 3.97 -19.83
CA LYS A 753 1.92 3.49 -20.71
C LYS A 753 2.49 2.62 -21.82
N LEU A 754 1.80 1.52 -22.12
CA LEU A 754 2.21 0.50 -23.11
C LEU A 754 3.34 -0.42 -22.62
N HIS A 755 3.65 -0.41 -21.32
CA HIS A 755 4.56 -1.35 -20.66
C HIS A 755 4.04 -2.79 -20.73
N VAL A 756 4.98 -3.74 -20.65
CA VAL A 756 4.71 -5.18 -20.58
C VAL A 756 5.58 -5.87 -19.54
N VAL A 757 4.99 -6.81 -18.79
CA VAL A 757 5.69 -7.78 -17.96
C VAL A 757 5.48 -9.17 -18.53
N LEU A 758 6.53 -9.98 -18.65
CA LEU A 758 6.47 -11.31 -19.26
C LEU A 758 7.00 -12.37 -18.29
N TRP A 759 6.20 -13.42 -18.07
CA TRP A 759 6.54 -14.60 -17.29
C TRP A 759 6.41 -15.86 -18.15
N ALA A 760 7.33 -16.80 -18.01
CA ALA A 760 7.21 -18.12 -18.63
C ALA A 760 8.05 -19.16 -17.89
N TYR A 761 7.62 -20.42 -17.92
CA TYR A 761 8.42 -21.56 -17.47
C TYR A 761 8.99 -21.37 -16.04
N GLY A 762 8.14 -20.88 -15.14
CA GLY A 762 8.45 -20.70 -13.72
C GLY A 762 9.22 -19.44 -13.33
N ARG A 763 9.42 -18.45 -14.24
CA ARG A 763 10.06 -17.17 -13.87
C ARG A 763 9.64 -15.98 -14.73
N GLU A 764 9.87 -14.80 -14.18
CA GLU A 764 9.80 -13.52 -14.91
C GLU A 764 10.99 -13.41 -15.87
N LEU A 765 10.72 -12.88 -17.07
CA LEU A 765 11.65 -12.73 -18.19
C LEU A 765 11.79 -11.27 -18.64
N LEU A 766 10.68 -10.52 -18.72
CA LEU A 766 10.67 -9.06 -18.83
C LEU A 766 10.10 -8.50 -17.54
N LEU A 767 10.84 -7.62 -16.87
CA LEU A 767 10.50 -7.10 -15.55
C LEU A 767 10.10 -5.61 -15.60
N ASP A 768 9.38 -5.20 -14.57
CA ASP A 768 9.20 -3.80 -14.20
C ASP A 768 10.34 -3.38 -13.24
N PRO A 769 10.86 -2.14 -13.32
CA PRO A 769 11.87 -1.66 -12.38
C PRO A 769 11.33 -1.58 -10.95
N GLY A 770 10.02 -1.50 -10.78
CA GLY A 770 9.30 -1.41 -9.52
C GLY A 770 9.60 -0.12 -8.77
N ASN A 771 9.41 -0.18 -7.45
CA ASN A 771 9.63 0.97 -6.57
C ASN A 771 11.12 1.24 -6.27
N TYR A 772 11.46 2.51 -6.01
CA TYR A 772 12.69 2.98 -5.37
C TYR A 772 12.35 3.99 -4.26
N SER A 773 13.25 4.19 -3.29
CA SER A 773 13.14 5.23 -2.23
C SER A 773 12.47 6.53 -2.69
N TYR A 774 11.47 7.01 -1.92
CA TYR A 774 10.77 8.29 -2.16
C TYR A 774 11.67 9.48 -1.81
N ASP A 775 12.75 9.63 -2.57
CA ASP A 775 13.73 10.71 -2.48
C ASP A 775 13.79 11.49 -3.82
N ARG A 776 14.79 12.34 -3.97
CA ARG A 776 15.00 13.16 -5.16
C ARG A 776 16.20 12.67 -5.97
N SER A 777 16.60 11.41 -5.82
CA SER A 777 17.75 10.85 -6.49
C SER A 777 17.49 10.61 -7.98
N LYS A 778 18.56 10.47 -8.76
CA LYS A 778 18.47 10.00 -10.15
C LYS A 778 17.82 8.62 -10.28
N TRP A 779 17.94 7.76 -9.26
CA TRP A 779 17.37 6.42 -9.24
C TRP A 779 15.86 6.45 -9.11
N ARG A 780 15.32 7.27 -8.20
CA ARG A 780 13.88 7.48 -8.10
C ARG A 780 13.30 8.03 -9.40
N ARG A 781 13.96 9.02 -10.01
CA ARG A 781 13.53 9.56 -11.31
C ARG A 781 13.50 8.49 -12.40
N TYR A 782 14.54 7.66 -12.50
CA TYR A 782 14.59 6.56 -13.46
C TYR A 782 13.50 5.52 -13.23
N ALA A 783 13.29 5.10 -11.98
CA ALA A 783 12.33 4.04 -11.64
C ALA A 783 10.89 4.42 -12.00
N ILE A 784 10.50 5.69 -11.87
CA ILE A 784 9.13 6.16 -12.09
C ILE A 784 8.88 6.77 -13.49
N ASP A 785 9.88 6.73 -14.36
CA ASP A 785 9.86 7.37 -15.67
C ASP A 785 10.11 6.35 -16.79
N THR A 786 9.76 6.70 -18.02
CA THR A 786 9.79 5.81 -19.18
C THR A 786 11.11 5.08 -19.41
N PRO A 787 12.32 5.65 -19.13
CA PRO A 787 13.58 4.93 -19.32
C PRO A 787 13.70 3.62 -18.54
N GLY A 788 12.98 3.47 -17.42
CA GLY A 788 12.93 2.24 -16.64
C GLY A 788 11.98 1.17 -17.18
N HIS A 789 11.14 1.47 -18.18
CA HIS A 789 10.01 0.63 -18.55
C HIS A 789 10.19 -0.01 -19.93
N ASN A 790 9.47 -1.12 -20.18
CA ASN A 790 9.49 -1.86 -21.43
C ASN A 790 8.66 -1.17 -22.52
N THR A 791 9.02 0.04 -22.92
CA THR A 791 8.31 0.87 -23.90
C THR A 791 9.29 1.75 -24.70
N ILE A 792 8.82 2.80 -25.38
CA ILE A 792 9.63 3.62 -26.31
C ILE A 792 9.98 5.00 -25.73
N LEU A 793 11.21 5.44 -25.98
CA LEU A 793 11.66 6.84 -25.86
C LEU A 793 11.67 7.53 -27.23
N VAL A 794 11.42 8.84 -27.23
CA VAL A 794 11.49 9.71 -28.42
C VAL A 794 12.51 10.82 -28.15
N ASP A 795 13.55 10.91 -28.97
CA ASP A 795 14.66 11.87 -28.83
C ASP A 795 15.34 11.83 -27.46
N GLY A 796 15.38 10.64 -26.83
CA GLY A 796 15.89 10.44 -25.47
C GLY A 796 14.94 10.93 -24.36
N LEU A 797 13.70 11.32 -24.70
CA LEU A 797 12.68 11.82 -23.79
C LEU A 797 11.64 10.72 -23.50
N GLY A 798 11.19 10.68 -22.24
CA GLY A 798 10.09 9.83 -21.77
C GLY A 798 8.70 10.44 -21.99
N GLN A 799 7.67 9.64 -21.74
CA GLN A 799 6.28 10.07 -21.65
C GLN A 799 6.11 11.11 -20.53
N ASN A 800 5.05 11.93 -20.60
CA ASN A 800 4.79 12.98 -19.62
C ASN A 800 3.30 13.24 -19.40
N ARG A 801 2.55 12.18 -19.06
CA ARG A 801 1.12 12.29 -18.69
C ARG A 801 0.93 13.14 -17.44
N ARG A 802 1.93 13.21 -16.55
CA ARG A 802 1.91 14.00 -15.31
C ARG A 802 1.76 15.50 -15.56
N ALA A 803 2.21 16.03 -16.69
CA ALA A 803 1.94 17.43 -17.07
C ALA A 803 0.45 17.71 -17.32
N HIS A 804 -0.35 16.67 -17.58
CA HIS A 804 -1.78 16.76 -17.88
C HIS A 804 -2.67 16.10 -16.82
N ARG A 805 -2.21 16.05 -15.57
CA ARG A 805 -2.87 15.38 -14.43
C ARG A 805 -4.39 15.55 -14.32
N ALA A 806 -4.93 16.73 -14.62
CA ALA A 806 -6.38 16.96 -14.57
C ALA A 806 -7.19 16.11 -15.57
N LYS A 807 -6.54 15.55 -16.59
CA LYS A 807 -7.15 14.75 -17.66
C LYS A 807 -6.75 13.27 -17.63
N THR A 808 -5.59 12.94 -17.06
CA THR A 808 -4.92 11.64 -17.30
C THR A 808 -4.84 10.71 -16.08
N LEU A 809 -5.08 11.20 -14.86
CA LEU A 809 -4.92 10.40 -13.62
C LEU A 809 -5.83 9.17 -13.59
N PHE A 810 -7.13 9.35 -13.73
CA PHE A 810 -8.12 8.26 -13.70
C PHE A 810 -9.34 8.62 -14.54
N TRP A 811 -10.16 7.62 -14.88
CA TRP A 811 -11.35 7.83 -15.68
C TRP A 811 -12.39 8.70 -14.97
N PRO A 812 -13.12 9.58 -15.68
CA PRO A 812 -14.19 10.36 -15.09
C PRO A 812 -15.24 9.47 -14.37
N ARG A 813 -15.64 9.89 -13.17
CA ARG A 813 -16.69 9.23 -12.38
C ARG A 813 -18.09 9.71 -12.80
N PRO A 814 -19.17 8.94 -12.54
CA PRO A 814 -19.16 7.58 -11.98
C PRO A 814 -18.69 6.53 -12.99
N TRP A 815 -18.14 5.42 -12.51
CA TRP A 815 -17.73 4.27 -13.33
C TRP A 815 -18.88 3.29 -13.53
N ASP A 816 -19.95 3.75 -14.16
CA ASP A 816 -21.22 3.03 -14.30
C ASP A 816 -21.42 2.40 -15.69
N LYS A 817 -20.38 2.38 -16.52
CA LYS A 817 -20.39 1.84 -17.88
C LYS A 817 -19.65 0.49 -17.94
N PRO A 818 -19.87 -0.32 -18.99
CA PRO A 818 -19.10 -1.56 -19.17
C PRO A 818 -17.61 -1.31 -19.45
N VAL A 819 -17.29 -0.17 -20.08
CA VAL A 819 -15.92 0.26 -20.41
C VAL A 819 -15.78 1.76 -20.15
N PRO A 820 -14.57 2.26 -19.82
CA PRO A 820 -14.36 3.69 -19.63
C PRO A 820 -14.65 4.51 -20.90
N PRO A 821 -15.15 5.75 -20.74
CA PRO A 821 -15.21 6.69 -21.84
C PRO A 821 -13.80 6.96 -22.37
N ASP A 822 -13.64 7.01 -23.69
CA ASP A 822 -12.38 7.28 -24.39
C ASP A 822 -11.27 6.21 -24.26
N ASN A 823 -11.55 5.04 -23.65
CA ASN A 823 -10.64 3.90 -23.78
C ASN A 823 -10.68 3.36 -25.22
N ASP A 824 -9.62 3.61 -25.98
CA ASP A 824 -9.44 3.16 -27.37
C ASP A 824 -8.71 1.81 -27.47
N THR A 825 -8.52 1.10 -26.34
CA THR A 825 -7.86 -0.19 -26.32
C THR A 825 -8.73 -1.25 -26.99
N LEU A 826 -8.15 -1.98 -27.95
CA LEU A 826 -8.77 -3.17 -28.49
C LEU A 826 -8.26 -4.40 -27.75
N TRP A 827 -9.17 -5.30 -27.41
CA TRP A 827 -8.87 -6.60 -26.80
C TRP A 827 -9.69 -7.70 -27.48
N GLN A 828 -9.02 -8.79 -27.88
CA GLN A 828 -9.65 -9.99 -28.40
C GLN A 828 -8.86 -11.21 -27.95
N SER A 829 -9.55 -12.20 -27.38
CA SER A 829 -8.97 -13.48 -26.99
C SER A 829 -9.66 -14.63 -27.71
N THR A 830 -8.87 -15.58 -28.19
CA THR A 830 -9.32 -16.82 -28.82
C THR A 830 -8.57 -18.00 -28.22
N GLU A 831 -8.94 -19.23 -28.60
CA GLU A 831 -8.24 -20.44 -28.15
C GLU A 831 -6.78 -20.47 -28.60
N VAL A 832 -6.47 -19.92 -29.78
CA VAL A 832 -5.15 -20.00 -30.41
C VAL A 832 -4.34 -18.70 -30.33
N ALA A 833 -4.95 -17.56 -30.03
CA ALA A 833 -4.26 -16.29 -29.89
C ALA A 833 -5.00 -15.22 -29.08
N ASP A 834 -4.24 -14.31 -28.47
CA ASP A 834 -4.74 -13.07 -27.85
C ASP A 834 -4.18 -11.85 -28.56
N PHE A 835 -4.97 -10.79 -28.68
CA PHE A 835 -4.58 -9.53 -29.31
C PHE A 835 -5.00 -8.35 -28.44
N ALA A 836 -4.06 -7.44 -28.20
CA ALA A 836 -4.32 -6.14 -27.60
C ALA A 836 -3.67 -5.01 -28.40
N ARG A 837 -4.33 -3.84 -28.45
CA ARG A 837 -3.77 -2.61 -29.00
C ARG A 837 -4.03 -1.43 -28.08
N GLY A 838 -2.98 -0.78 -27.59
CA GLY A 838 -3.06 0.47 -26.84
C GLY A 838 -2.37 1.64 -27.55
N THR A 839 -2.75 2.86 -27.20
CA THR A 839 -2.15 4.08 -27.79
C THR A 839 -1.80 5.13 -26.74
N TYR A 840 -0.65 5.79 -26.91
CA TYR A 840 -0.17 6.94 -26.14
C TYR A 840 -0.16 8.21 -27.01
N ARG A 841 -0.62 9.34 -26.46
CA ARG A 841 -0.85 10.61 -27.20
C ARG A 841 -0.42 11.88 -26.44
N ASP A 842 0.08 11.75 -25.21
CA ASP A 842 0.26 12.90 -24.31
C ASP A 842 1.62 13.62 -24.47
N GLY A 843 2.40 13.25 -25.49
CA GLY A 843 3.67 13.88 -25.84
C GLY A 843 4.86 13.39 -25.00
N TYR A 844 6.08 13.68 -25.46
CA TYR A 844 7.32 13.24 -24.83
C TYR A 844 8.13 14.45 -24.35
N GLY A 845 8.72 14.33 -23.16
CA GLY A 845 9.51 15.38 -22.51
C GLY A 845 8.69 16.37 -21.65
N PRO A 846 9.34 17.14 -20.77
CA PRO A 846 8.69 18.01 -19.78
C PRO A 846 7.69 19.02 -20.35
N LYS A 847 7.85 19.43 -21.62
CA LYS A 847 6.96 20.40 -22.29
C LYS A 847 6.21 19.79 -23.47
N ALA A 848 6.11 18.46 -23.54
CA ALA A 848 5.71 17.75 -24.76
C ALA A 848 6.58 18.18 -25.95
N ASP A 849 7.90 18.21 -25.72
CA ASP A 849 8.92 18.67 -26.66
C ASP A 849 8.89 17.87 -27.98
N ALA A 850 8.47 16.60 -27.93
CA ALA A 850 8.13 15.80 -29.10
C ALA A 850 6.68 15.31 -29.04
N SER A 851 5.89 15.61 -30.07
CA SER A 851 4.49 15.20 -30.18
C SER A 851 4.40 14.02 -31.15
N VAL A 852 4.49 12.82 -30.58
CA VAL A 852 4.42 11.54 -31.30
C VAL A 852 3.29 10.71 -30.71
N GLU A 853 2.38 10.23 -31.56
CA GLU A 853 1.46 9.16 -31.19
C GLU A 853 2.19 7.82 -31.26
N HIS A 854 2.18 7.08 -30.16
CA HIS A 854 2.74 5.73 -30.08
C HIS A 854 1.61 4.72 -29.93
N THR A 855 1.42 3.86 -30.92
CA THR A 855 0.48 2.73 -30.85
C THR A 855 1.27 1.42 -30.71
N ARG A 856 0.99 0.65 -29.67
CA ARG A 856 1.55 -0.69 -29.46
C ARG A 856 0.49 -1.76 -29.67
N ARG A 857 0.85 -2.77 -30.44
CA ARG A 857 0.07 -3.99 -30.67
C ARG A 857 0.82 -5.17 -30.09
N VAL A 858 0.15 -5.94 -29.24
CA VAL A 858 0.67 -7.18 -28.67
C VAL A 858 -0.21 -8.33 -29.15
N LEU A 859 0.39 -9.29 -29.83
CA LEU A 859 -0.26 -10.53 -30.24
C LEU A 859 0.43 -11.70 -29.54
N PHE A 860 -0.32 -12.49 -28.78
CA PHE A 860 0.15 -13.76 -28.26
C PHE A 860 -0.29 -14.89 -29.17
N VAL A 861 0.66 -15.60 -29.77
CA VAL A 861 0.38 -16.83 -30.52
C VAL A 861 0.52 -18.00 -29.55
N LYS A 862 -0.60 -18.56 -29.09
CA LYS A 862 -0.61 -19.51 -27.97
C LYS A 862 0.02 -20.86 -28.36
N PRO A 863 0.75 -21.51 -27.44
CA PRO A 863 1.40 -20.97 -26.24
C PRO A 863 2.82 -20.44 -26.53
N ARG A 864 3.17 -20.16 -27.79
CA ARG A 864 4.54 -20.18 -28.30
C ARG A 864 5.32 -18.88 -28.05
N TYR A 865 4.82 -17.74 -28.50
CA TYR A 865 5.57 -16.49 -28.51
C TYR A 865 4.66 -15.28 -28.67
N TYR A 866 5.21 -14.10 -28.38
CA TYR A 866 4.54 -12.82 -28.54
C TYR A 866 5.11 -12.05 -29.74
N ILE A 867 4.25 -11.33 -30.44
CA ILE A 867 4.63 -10.28 -31.37
C ILE A 867 4.32 -8.94 -30.72
N MET A 868 5.31 -8.07 -30.70
CA MET A 868 5.16 -6.68 -30.29
C MET A 868 5.42 -5.80 -31.50
N GLN A 869 4.44 -4.99 -31.89
CA GLN A 869 4.56 -4.06 -33.00
C GLN A 869 4.23 -2.64 -32.53
N ASP A 870 5.18 -1.74 -32.74
CA ASP A 870 5.05 -0.33 -32.38
C ASP A 870 4.96 0.53 -33.64
N THR A 871 3.94 1.39 -33.73
CA THR A 871 3.86 2.46 -34.73
C THR A 871 4.01 3.81 -34.04
N LEU A 872 4.91 4.63 -34.55
CA LEU A 872 5.22 5.98 -34.08
C LEU A 872 4.83 6.97 -35.17
N ARG A 873 3.95 7.93 -34.84
CA ARG A 873 3.49 8.97 -35.77
C ARG A 873 3.78 10.35 -35.19
N PRO A 874 4.83 11.05 -35.66
CA PRO A 874 5.06 12.42 -35.28
C PRO A 874 3.97 13.32 -35.88
N SER A 875 3.60 14.37 -35.15
CA SER A 875 2.68 15.41 -35.66
C SER A 875 3.35 16.40 -36.61
N ASP A 876 4.68 16.34 -36.74
CA ASP A 876 5.49 17.17 -37.61
C ASP A 876 6.26 16.34 -38.65
N THR A 877 7.10 17.00 -39.42
CA THR A 877 7.93 16.39 -40.47
C THR A 877 9.39 16.24 -40.06
N ALA A 878 9.75 16.50 -38.81
CA ALA A 878 11.11 16.38 -38.34
C ALA A 878 11.57 14.92 -38.33
N GLU A 879 12.89 14.72 -38.35
CA GLU A 879 13.47 13.42 -38.03
C GLU A 879 13.54 13.28 -36.52
N HIS A 880 13.03 12.16 -36.00
CA HIS A 880 13.13 11.80 -34.59
C HIS A 880 13.96 10.52 -34.41
N ALA A 881 14.59 10.39 -33.25
CA ALA A 881 15.22 9.18 -32.78
C ALA A 881 14.26 8.40 -31.87
N TYR A 882 14.07 7.12 -32.15
CA TYR A 882 13.19 6.24 -31.37
C TYR A 882 14.02 5.12 -30.76
N GLU A 883 13.83 4.85 -29.46
CA GLU A 883 14.49 3.76 -28.74
C GLU A 883 13.47 2.89 -28.00
N ALA A 884 13.30 1.65 -28.42
CA ALA A 884 12.49 0.66 -27.70
C ALA A 884 13.34 -0.08 -26.68
N LEU A 885 12.82 -0.21 -25.47
CA LEU A 885 13.52 -0.75 -24.31
C LEU A 885 12.90 -2.09 -23.86
N PHE A 886 13.74 -3.07 -23.52
CA PHE A 886 13.33 -4.33 -22.91
C PHE A 886 14.28 -4.71 -21.77
N HIS A 887 13.82 -4.63 -20.53
CA HIS A 887 14.54 -4.93 -19.30
C HIS A 887 14.48 -6.42 -19.01
N LEU A 888 15.63 -7.09 -19.14
CA LEU A 888 15.70 -8.55 -19.12
C LEU A 888 15.99 -9.04 -17.70
N SER A 889 15.15 -9.94 -17.19
CA SER A 889 15.39 -10.66 -15.94
C SER A 889 16.51 -11.69 -16.13
N SER A 890 17.76 -11.23 -16.19
CA SER A 890 18.94 -12.06 -16.38
C SER A 890 20.16 -11.38 -15.77
N GLU A 891 21.21 -12.15 -15.52
CA GLU A 891 22.53 -11.59 -15.21
C GLU A 891 23.19 -11.08 -16.50
N ASN A 892 23.07 -11.82 -17.60
CA ASN A 892 23.71 -11.49 -18.88
C ASN A 892 22.75 -11.70 -20.06
N ALA A 893 22.99 -10.95 -21.15
CA ALA A 893 22.32 -11.13 -22.43
C ALA A 893 23.33 -10.89 -23.56
N VAL A 894 23.12 -11.56 -24.69
CA VAL A 894 23.98 -11.50 -25.87
C VAL A 894 23.19 -10.95 -27.05
N LEU A 895 23.82 -10.02 -27.76
CA LEU A 895 23.37 -9.53 -29.06
C LEU A 895 24.04 -10.32 -30.18
N ASP A 896 23.25 -10.83 -31.12
CA ASP A 896 23.75 -11.29 -32.41
C ASP A 896 23.81 -10.09 -33.37
N GLU A 897 25.02 -9.66 -33.72
CA GLU A 897 25.26 -8.50 -34.59
C GLU A 897 24.72 -8.68 -36.04
N THR A 898 24.44 -9.91 -36.46
CA THR A 898 23.92 -10.21 -37.81
C THR A 898 22.41 -10.09 -37.86
N THR A 899 21.72 -10.72 -36.91
CA THR A 899 20.26 -10.77 -36.85
C THR A 899 19.66 -9.65 -36.00
N LEU A 900 20.50 -8.95 -35.23
CA LEU A 900 20.12 -8.02 -34.16
C LEU A 900 19.29 -8.68 -33.05
N ALA A 901 19.26 -10.01 -32.97
CA ALA A 901 18.52 -10.72 -31.94
C ALA A 901 19.24 -10.60 -30.59
N VAL A 902 18.47 -10.41 -29.51
CA VAL A 902 19.00 -10.40 -28.14
C VAL A 902 18.49 -11.60 -27.38
N ARG A 903 19.39 -12.35 -26.74
CA ARG A 903 19.08 -13.56 -25.97
C ARG A 903 19.62 -13.46 -24.55
N THR A 904 18.81 -13.81 -23.54
CA THR A 904 19.31 -13.96 -22.17
C THR A 904 20.19 -15.21 -22.02
N GLN A 905 21.08 -15.23 -21.01
CA GLN A 905 21.98 -16.36 -20.73
C GLN A 905 21.76 -16.94 -19.32
N ASN A 906 20.59 -17.53 -19.10
CA ASN A 906 20.26 -18.26 -17.89
C ASN A 906 20.60 -19.74 -18.06
N ALA A 907 21.54 -20.27 -17.28
CA ALA A 907 22.05 -21.64 -17.45
C ALA A 907 21.03 -22.73 -17.09
N ASP A 908 20.33 -22.57 -15.96
CA ASP A 908 19.50 -23.62 -15.37
C ASP A 908 18.00 -23.32 -15.36
N THR A 909 17.58 -22.26 -16.05
CA THR A 909 16.19 -21.78 -16.06
C THR A 909 15.81 -21.24 -17.44
N ALA A 910 14.58 -20.74 -17.56
CA ALA A 910 14.04 -20.19 -18.79
C ALA A 910 14.86 -19.00 -19.33
N ASN A 911 14.83 -18.83 -20.65
CA ASN A 911 15.45 -17.72 -21.36
C ASN A 911 14.41 -16.96 -22.19
N LEU A 912 14.77 -15.75 -22.60
CA LEU A 912 14.03 -14.97 -23.59
C LEU A 912 14.93 -14.71 -24.80
N LEU A 913 14.38 -14.93 -25.98
CA LEU A 913 14.95 -14.48 -27.24
C LEU A 913 14.04 -13.40 -27.84
N ILE A 914 14.60 -12.25 -28.17
CA ILE A 914 13.92 -11.15 -28.87
C ILE A 914 14.52 -11.06 -30.27
N VAL A 915 13.72 -11.36 -31.30
CA VAL A 915 14.14 -11.27 -32.70
C VAL A 915 13.41 -10.10 -33.36
N PRO A 916 14.11 -9.04 -33.78
CA PRO A 916 13.47 -7.93 -34.48
C PRO A 916 13.19 -8.29 -35.94
N LEU A 917 12.19 -7.64 -36.55
CA LEU A 917 12.12 -7.54 -38.00
C LEU A 917 13.24 -6.60 -38.47
N ALA A 918 14.37 -7.21 -38.86
CA ALA A 918 15.53 -6.48 -39.33
C ALA A 918 15.19 -5.68 -40.60
N GLY A 919 15.49 -4.39 -40.60
CA GLY A 919 15.24 -3.47 -41.70
C GLY A 919 16.26 -2.35 -41.73
N ASN A 920 16.34 -1.63 -42.84
CA ASN A 920 17.31 -0.54 -43.01
C ASN A 920 17.21 0.49 -41.87
N GLY A 921 18.35 0.78 -41.24
CA GLY A 921 18.46 1.78 -40.18
C GLY A 921 18.06 1.32 -38.77
N LEU A 922 17.73 0.03 -38.57
CA LEU A 922 17.61 -0.53 -37.22
C LEU A 922 19.00 -0.80 -36.64
N ALA A 923 19.23 -0.36 -35.40
CA ALA A 923 20.39 -0.74 -34.60
C ALA A 923 19.91 -1.39 -33.29
N ALA A 924 20.75 -2.24 -32.71
CA ALA A 924 20.50 -2.86 -31.41
C ALA A 924 21.74 -2.75 -30.52
N ARG A 925 21.52 -2.67 -29.20
CA ARG A 925 22.58 -2.71 -28.19
C ARG A 925 22.04 -3.29 -26.88
N VAL A 926 22.92 -3.82 -26.04
CA VAL A 926 22.59 -4.22 -24.67
C VAL A 926 23.29 -3.27 -23.70
N VAL A 927 22.54 -2.66 -22.79
CA VAL A 927 23.09 -1.82 -21.71
C VAL A 927 22.80 -2.43 -20.36
N LYS A 928 23.74 -2.34 -19.42
CA LYS A 928 23.61 -2.87 -18.06
C LYS A 928 24.34 -1.95 -17.09
N GLY A 929 23.66 -1.49 -16.05
CA GLY A 929 24.28 -0.72 -14.97
C GLY A 929 24.80 0.67 -15.36
N GLN A 930 24.22 1.33 -16.37
CA GLN A 930 24.61 2.67 -16.78
C GLN A 930 24.04 3.72 -15.82
N GLU A 931 24.85 4.73 -15.47
CA GLU A 931 24.49 5.71 -14.44
C GLU A 931 24.18 7.12 -14.96
N ASP A 932 24.63 7.46 -16.18
CA ASP A 932 24.40 8.77 -16.79
C ASP A 932 24.30 8.68 -18.32
N PRO A 933 23.10 8.90 -18.91
CA PRO A 933 21.81 8.81 -18.23
C PRO A 933 21.62 7.42 -17.59
N VAL A 934 20.82 7.32 -16.53
CA VAL A 934 20.57 6.03 -15.85
C VAL A 934 19.86 5.07 -16.80
N GLN A 935 20.39 3.85 -16.98
CA GLN A 935 19.76 2.79 -17.77
C GLN A 935 20.26 1.39 -17.38
N GLY A 936 19.39 0.38 -17.45
CA GLY A 936 19.73 -1.01 -17.14
C GLY A 936 19.83 -1.29 -15.65
N TRP A 937 18.82 -0.84 -14.88
CA TRP A 937 18.66 -1.09 -13.45
C TRP A 937 17.23 -1.54 -13.14
N ALA A 938 17.05 -2.36 -12.12
CA ALA A 938 15.72 -2.78 -11.65
C ALA A 938 15.76 -3.24 -10.19
N ASN A 939 14.60 -3.30 -9.53
CA ASN A 939 14.44 -3.76 -8.15
C ASN A 939 14.38 -5.32 -8.03
N GLY A 940 14.40 -5.81 -6.78
CA GLY A 940 14.20 -7.20 -6.40
C GLY A 940 15.45 -8.07 -6.26
N PRO A 941 16.62 -7.64 -5.69
CA PRO A 941 16.97 -6.32 -5.11
C PRO A 941 17.41 -5.29 -6.17
N TRP A 942 17.56 -4.00 -5.79
CA TRP A 942 18.09 -2.96 -6.70
C TRP A 942 19.45 -3.35 -7.27
N ARG A 943 19.51 -3.61 -8.57
CA ARG A 943 20.67 -4.21 -9.23
C ARG A 943 20.75 -3.84 -10.71
N PRO A 944 21.94 -3.93 -11.32
CA PRO A 944 22.08 -3.79 -12.76
C PRO A 944 21.42 -4.98 -13.47
N VAL A 945 20.66 -4.70 -14.52
CA VAL A 945 20.02 -5.70 -15.40
C VAL A 945 20.35 -5.39 -16.86
N PRO A 946 20.56 -6.40 -17.72
CA PRO A 946 20.72 -6.15 -19.15
C PRO A 946 19.40 -5.66 -19.75
N THR A 947 19.45 -4.52 -20.43
CA THR A 947 18.35 -3.93 -21.19
C THR A 947 18.69 -3.97 -22.66
N ALA A 948 17.88 -4.67 -23.46
CA ALA A 948 17.97 -4.60 -24.91
C ALA A 948 17.38 -3.27 -25.39
N VAL A 949 18.13 -2.56 -26.22
CA VAL A 949 17.69 -1.29 -26.82
C VAL A 949 17.74 -1.40 -28.33
N TYR A 950 16.59 -1.19 -28.96
CA TYR A 950 16.43 -1.15 -30.40
C TYR A 950 16.18 0.28 -30.85
N ALA A 951 17.08 0.82 -31.69
CA ALA A 951 17.08 2.21 -32.08
C ALA A 951 16.86 2.39 -33.58
N ARG A 952 16.09 3.41 -33.95
CA ARG A 952 15.92 3.85 -35.34
C ARG A 952 15.70 5.36 -35.40
N LYS A 953 16.18 5.99 -36.47
CA LYS A 953 15.83 7.37 -36.84
C LYS A 953 14.89 7.38 -38.04
N GLY A 954 13.97 8.32 -38.07
CA GLY A 954 13.11 8.50 -39.24
C GLY A 954 12.22 9.73 -39.14
N SER A 955 11.81 10.23 -40.30
CA SER A 955 10.76 11.24 -40.44
C SER A 955 9.44 10.60 -40.87
N GLY A 956 8.33 11.19 -40.43
CA GLY A 956 7.00 10.59 -40.62
C GLY A 956 6.81 9.30 -39.82
N MET A 957 5.94 8.42 -40.29
CA MET A 957 5.56 7.21 -39.56
C MET A 957 6.70 6.18 -39.53
N VAL A 958 7.07 5.75 -38.33
CA VAL A 958 8.09 4.72 -38.08
C VAL A 958 7.46 3.49 -37.43
N GLN A 959 7.88 2.30 -37.83
CA GLN A 959 7.39 1.03 -37.29
C GLN A 959 8.51 0.13 -36.79
N PHE A 960 8.31 -0.49 -35.64
CA PHE A 960 9.10 -1.60 -35.13
C PHE A 960 8.24 -2.85 -35.01
N ALA A 961 8.86 -4.02 -35.19
CA ALA A 961 8.24 -5.31 -34.89
C ALA A 961 9.28 -6.24 -34.27
N TYR A 962 8.86 -6.96 -33.24
CA TYR A 962 9.68 -7.87 -32.45
C TYR A 962 8.92 -9.17 -32.23
N VAL A 963 9.63 -10.29 -32.26
CA VAL A 963 9.12 -11.59 -31.84
C VAL A 963 9.84 -11.97 -30.55
N CYS A 964 9.09 -11.99 -29.45
CA CYS A 964 9.56 -12.32 -28.11
C CYS A 964 9.22 -13.78 -27.81
N ILE A 965 10.24 -14.64 -27.76
CA ILE A 965 10.11 -16.09 -27.65
C ILE A 965 10.65 -16.53 -26.28
N PRO A 966 9.76 -16.93 -25.36
CA PRO A 966 10.17 -17.63 -24.16
C PRO A 966 10.76 -19.00 -24.54
N LEU A 967 11.90 -19.34 -23.97
CA LEU A 967 12.59 -20.61 -24.16
C LEU A 967 12.63 -21.35 -22.83
N ALA A 968 12.16 -22.59 -22.81
CA ALA A 968 12.27 -23.46 -21.65
C ALA A 968 13.75 -23.76 -21.32
N LYS A 969 13.99 -24.37 -20.16
CA LYS A 969 15.35 -24.77 -19.76
C LYS A 969 15.98 -25.67 -20.83
N GLY A 970 17.13 -25.25 -21.35
CA GLY A 970 17.88 -26.00 -22.37
C GLY A 970 17.30 -25.96 -23.78
N GLU A 971 16.20 -25.24 -23.99
CA GLU A 971 15.64 -25.02 -25.32
C GLU A 971 16.49 -24.03 -26.12
N ASP A 972 16.63 -24.31 -27.41
CA ASP A 972 17.28 -23.43 -28.38
C ASP A 972 16.31 -23.09 -29.51
N ALA A 973 16.44 -21.89 -30.05
CA ALA A 973 15.61 -21.38 -31.14
C ALA A 973 16.35 -21.43 -32.49
N ALA A 974 17.30 -22.36 -32.66
CA ALA A 974 18.05 -22.51 -33.89
C ALA A 974 17.11 -22.76 -35.08
N GLY A 975 17.22 -21.95 -36.13
CA GLY A 975 16.37 -22.03 -37.33
C GLY A 975 15.11 -21.15 -37.28
N LEU A 976 14.91 -20.38 -36.20
CA LEU A 976 13.86 -19.35 -36.18
C LEU A 976 14.29 -18.14 -37.02
N THR A 977 13.42 -17.71 -37.94
CA THR A 977 13.66 -16.49 -38.74
C THR A 977 12.44 -15.58 -38.75
N VAL A 978 12.70 -14.28 -38.78
CA VAL A 978 11.69 -13.23 -38.89
C VAL A 978 12.05 -12.41 -40.13
N GLU A 979 11.25 -12.54 -41.18
CA GLU A 979 11.58 -11.99 -42.49
C GLU A 979 10.40 -11.19 -43.06
N ALA A 980 10.69 -10.05 -43.68
CA ALA A 980 9.68 -9.32 -44.43
C ALA A 980 9.24 -10.16 -45.64
N VAL A 981 7.93 -10.24 -45.90
CA VAL A 981 7.43 -11.01 -47.05
C VAL A 981 7.69 -10.23 -48.33
N SER A 982 8.50 -10.78 -49.23
CA SER A 982 8.77 -10.18 -50.55
C SER A 982 7.54 -10.26 -51.46
N GLY A 983 6.98 -9.11 -51.86
CA GLY A 983 5.76 -9.01 -52.68
C GLY A 983 5.51 -7.59 -53.21
N ALA A 984 4.28 -7.30 -53.66
CA ALA A 984 3.86 -5.94 -54.01
C ALA A 984 4.13 -4.98 -52.83
N ALA A 985 4.50 -3.73 -53.12
CA ALA A 985 4.79 -2.75 -52.08
C ALA A 985 3.60 -2.68 -51.09
N PRO A 986 3.82 -2.90 -49.77
CA PRO A 986 2.75 -2.86 -48.78
C PRO A 986 2.05 -1.51 -48.85
N ALA A 987 0.74 -1.50 -48.58
CA ALA A 987 -0.01 -0.25 -48.49
C ALA A 987 0.63 0.68 -47.42
N PRO A 988 0.47 2.01 -47.51
CA PRO A 988 0.95 2.90 -46.46
C PRO A 988 0.41 2.47 -45.08
N GLY A 989 1.31 2.19 -44.13
CA GLY A 989 0.94 1.71 -42.78
C GLY A 989 0.73 0.20 -42.67
N GLU A 990 0.92 -0.55 -43.74
CA GLU A 990 0.88 -2.01 -43.74
C GLU A 990 2.28 -2.58 -43.46
N LEU A 991 2.35 -3.51 -42.51
CA LEU A 991 3.54 -4.32 -42.23
C LEU A 991 3.21 -5.79 -42.46
N VAL A 992 3.99 -6.46 -43.32
CA VAL A 992 3.83 -7.89 -43.61
C VAL A 992 5.14 -8.63 -43.40
N PHE A 993 5.15 -9.59 -42.48
CA PHE A 993 6.32 -10.40 -42.18
C PHE A 993 5.91 -11.84 -41.86
N GLU A 994 6.88 -12.74 -41.99
CA GLU A 994 6.74 -14.16 -41.71
C GLU A 994 7.68 -14.54 -40.58
N VAL A 995 7.17 -15.34 -39.65
CA VAL A 995 7.94 -16.01 -38.61
C VAL A 995 8.02 -17.48 -38.99
N ARG A 996 9.22 -17.94 -39.34
CA ARG A 996 9.49 -19.38 -39.49
C ARG A 996 10.02 -19.89 -38.17
N VAL A 997 9.40 -20.94 -37.66
CA VAL A 997 9.87 -21.64 -36.45
C VAL A 997 10.59 -22.95 -36.83
N PRO A 998 11.43 -23.51 -35.93
CA PRO A 998 12.27 -24.67 -36.26
C PRO A 998 11.51 -25.94 -36.67
N ASP A 999 10.23 -26.06 -36.30
CA ASP A 999 9.38 -27.22 -36.67
C ASP A 999 8.86 -27.17 -38.12
N GLY A 1000 9.22 -26.14 -38.89
CA GLY A 1000 8.79 -25.94 -40.29
C GLY A 1000 7.48 -25.17 -40.45
N THR A 1001 6.82 -24.79 -39.37
CA THR A 1001 5.64 -23.90 -39.41
C THR A 1001 6.06 -22.49 -39.83
N ALA A 1002 5.26 -21.87 -40.69
CA ALA A 1002 5.41 -20.48 -41.09
C ALA A 1002 4.16 -19.69 -40.71
N ASP A 1003 4.32 -18.75 -39.79
CA ASP A 1003 3.27 -17.84 -39.35
C ASP A 1003 3.43 -16.50 -40.10
N VAL A 1004 2.46 -16.14 -40.95
CA VAL A 1004 2.45 -14.89 -41.71
C VAL A 1004 1.56 -13.88 -41.00
N PHE A 1005 2.10 -12.69 -40.74
CA PHE A 1005 1.41 -11.60 -40.09
C PHE A 1005 1.26 -10.43 -41.06
N ARG A 1006 0.03 -9.90 -41.13
CA ARG A 1006 -0.29 -8.68 -41.84
C ARG A 1006 -0.92 -7.72 -40.84
N ILE A 1007 -0.24 -6.64 -40.56
CA ILE A 1007 -0.67 -5.60 -39.63
C ILE A 1007 -0.96 -4.36 -40.45
N GLN A 1008 -2.20 -3.88 -40.40
CA GLN A 1008 -2.60 -2.62 -40.99
C GLN A 1008 -2.83 -1.63 -39.86
N ASP A 1009 -2.13 -0.51 -39.90
CA ASP A 1009 -2.39 0.52 -38.90
C ASP A 1009 -3.75 1.19 -39.15
N LEU A 1010 -4.71 0.91 -38.27
CA LEU A 1010 -6.07 1.45 -38.28
C LEU A 1010 -6.32 2.39 -37.08
N SER A 1011 -5.26 2.93 -36.44
CA SER A 1011 -5.46 3.83 -35.30
C SER A 1011 -6.23 5.10 -35.74
N PRO A 1012 -7.06 5.71 -34.87
CA PRO A 1012 -8.03 6.75 -35.25
C PRO A 1012 -7.47 8.09 -35.76
N ALA A 1013 -6.16 8.23 -36.00
CA ALA A 1013 -5.56 9.49 -36.40
C ALA A 1013 -5.70 9.76 -37.91
N GLY A 1014 -6.89 10.24 -38.29
CA GLY A 1014 -7.13 10.90 -39.58
C GLY A 1014 -8.42 10.45 -40.26
N THR A 1015 -9.55 11.09 -39.90
CA THR A 1015 -10.80 11.39 -40.68
C THR A 1015 -11.40 10.38 -41.68
N ALA A 1016 -10.84 9.19 -41.90
CA ALA A 1016 -11.46 8.14 -42.67
C ALA A 1016 -12.23 7.22 -41.72
N LEU A 1017 -13.53 7.06 -41.96
CA LEU A 1017 -14.31 5.98 -41.36
C LEU A 1017 -13.59 4.66 -41.61
N VAL A 1018 -13.03 4.04 -40.56
CA VAL A 1018 -12.53 2.66 -40.63
C VAL A 1018 -13.73 1.80 -41.07
N PRO A 1019 -13.66 1.09 -42.20
CA PRO A 1019 -14.76 0.26 -42.65
C PRO A 1019 -15.12 -0.76 -41.56
N ALA A 1020 -16.41 -0.90 -41.25
CA ALA A 1020 -16.86 -1.93 -40.31
C ALA A 1020 -16.38 -3.30 -40.79
N GLY A 1021 -15.63 -4.02 -39.94
CA GLY A 1021 -15.01 -5.31 -40.27
C GLY A 1021 -13.61 -5.23 -40.88
N ALA A 1022 -12.97 -4.05 -40.95
CA ALA A 1022 -11.55 -3.94 -41.28
C ALA A 1022 -10.68 -4.64 -40.24
N SER A 1023 -9.77 -5.51 -40.71
CA SER A 1023 -8.84 -6.26 -39.87
C SER A 1023 -7.60 -5.41 -39.61
N GLU A 1024 -7.30 -5.15 -38.34
CA GLU A 1024 -6.08 -4.46 -37.92
C GLU A 1024 -4.89 -5.42 -37.92
N LEU A 1025 -5.12 -6.67 -37.52
CA LEU A 1025 -4.13 -7.74 -37.62
C LEU A 1025 -4.77 -8.97 -38.26
N GLN A 1026 -4.08 -9.55 -39.23
CA GLN A 1026 -4.37 -10.88 -39.76
C GLN A 1026 -3.15 -11.77 -39.51
N TRP A 1027 -3.39 -12.90 -38.86
CA TRP A 1027 -2.41 -13.96 -38.67
C TRP A 1027 -2.81 -15.17 -39.52
N THR A 1028 -1.87 -15.74 -40.25
CA THR A 1028 -2.10 -16.95 -41.05
C THR A 1028 -0.96 -17.94 -40.82
N ARG A 1029 -1.27 -19.06 -40.17
CA ARG A 1029 -0.35 -20.17 -39.95
C ARG A 1029 -0.38 -21.12 -41.13
N ARG A 1030 0.79 -21.47 -41.65
CA ARG A 1030 1.00 -22.53 -42.65
C ARG A 1030 1.80 -23.65 -42.02
N ALA A 1031 1.18 -24.81 -41.88
CA ALA A 1031 1.79 -26.01 -41.34
C ALA A 1031 1.52 -27.21 -42.28
N ALA A 1032 2.18 -28.34 -42.02
CA ALA A 1032 2.05 -29.53 -42.86
C ALA A 1032 0.63 -30.14 -42.82
N ASP A 1033 -0.14 -29.88 -41.77
CA ASP A 1033 -1.50 -30.37 -41.52
C ASP A 1033 -2.61 -29.40 -41.98
N GLY A 1034 -2.27 -28.17 -42.39
CA GLY A 1034 -3.23 -27.23 -42.94
C GLY A 1034 -2.83 -25.76 -42.87
N THR A 1035 -3.78 -24.89 -43.24
CA THR A 1035 -3.66 -23.43 -43.06
C THR A 1035 -4.71 -22.98 -42.05
N GLU A 1036 -4.28 -22.27 -41.02
CA GLU A 1036 -5.15 -21.61 -40.04
C GLU A 1036 -5.04 -20.09 -40.22
N SER A 1037 -6.14 -19.35 -40.04
CA SER A 1037 -6.14 -17.90 -40.20
C SER A 1037 -7.08 -17.23 -39.19
N VAL A 1038 -6.54 -16.26 -38.46
CA VAL A 1038 -7.25 -15.47 -37.46
C VAL A 1038 -7.20 -14.00 -37.87
N ARG A 1039 -8.33 -13.31 -37.75
CA ARG A 1039 -8.46 -11.88 -38.05
C ARG A 1039 -8.92 -11.14 -36.82
N PHE A 1040 -8.18 -10.11 -36.46
CA PHE A 1040 -8.49 -9.21 -35.36
C PHE A 1040 -9.03 -7.91 -35.96
N ALA A 1041 -10.35 -7.76 -35.89
CA ALA A 1041 -11.05 -6.63 -36.50
C ALA A 1041 -11.27 -5.49 -35.50
N VAL A 1042 -11.26 -4.26 -35.98
CA VAL A 1042 -11.80 -3.13 -35.21
C VAL A 1042 -13.32 -3.34 -35.15
N ALA A 1043 -13.87 -3.56 -33.95
CA ALA A 1043 -15.31 -3.66 -33.80
C ALA A 1043 -15.96 -2.36 -34.32
N ALA A 1044 -17.08 -2.46 -35.05
CA ALA A 1044 -17.90 -1.29 -35.32
C ALA A 1044 -18.27 -0.67 -33.96
N PRO A 1045 -18.29 0.68 -33.81
CA PRO A 1045 -18.72 1.29 -32.58
C PRO A 1045 -20.13 0.76 -32.25
N THR A 1046 -20.21 -0.14 -31.28
CA THR A 1046 -21.48 -0.65 -30.79
C THR A 1046 -22.19 0.53 -30.16
N GLN A 1047 -23.26 1.00 -30.80
CA GLN A 1047 -24.19 1.89 -30.10
C GLN A 1047 -24.62 1.17 -28.82
N PRO A 1048 -24.59 1.85 -27.67
CA PRO A 1048 -24.92 1.23 -26.39
C PRO A 1048 -26.36 0.69 -26.45
N GLN A 1049 -26.54 -0.59 -26.08
CA GLN A 1049 -27.83 -1.11 -25.61
C GLN A 1049 -27.95 -0.88 -24.12
#